data_AF-A0A453DAE5-F1
#
_entry.id   AF-A0A453DAE5-F1
#
_cell.length_a   1.000
_cell.length_b   1.000
_cell.length_c   1.000
_cell.angle_alpha   90.00
_cell.angle_beta   90.00
_cell.angle_gamma   90.00
#
_symmetry.space_group_name_H-M   'P 1'
#
loop_
_entity.id
_entity.type
_entity.pdbx_description
1 polymer ?
#
loop_
_entity_poly.entity_id
_entity_poly.type
_entity_poly.pdbx_seq_one_letter_code
_entity_poly.pdbx_strand_id
1 'polypeptide(L)'
;SLMHCPGVLSLTSEMIMTGRQGYSHSSGLGINDNSAFRPGVYLNFNVQSSAQEWKEESKRICSIKTTNAVMNNVYNGYALRSGNLHHDPLEDCKTSNQSSLYSVRERMAPNSLANRHANMELAKHHVTSPTAGAVSALTSAVNYDIKPLNRSSGSEVEIQWPNGSKIDASLPNIHQVKKGLQFDDLAMDGYNEAEHECIAKTALQPPPAKAPLSEEAKEARKALATIYDKVLVVDTVESARSVVQLLTTKYKSFIHACDTEVSNIDVKQETPVGHGDVTCFSIYSASSDAEADFGNGKTCIWVDVLDGERDVLMEFVPFFEDSAIRKVWHNYSFDKHVIENYGIKVAGFHADTMHLARLWDSSRRLDGGYSLEGLTNDSRVMGVVPKELQKIGKRSMKTIFGRKKIKKDGSEGKITTIESVEVLQREDRELWISYSSLDSMSTLRLYESLKSKLEKKHWTFDGCPRGSLYDFYEEYWRPFGAILVKMETAGMLVDRAYLSEVEKVAVAQRKVAADKFQKWASKYCPDAKYMNVNSDTQIRQLFFGGIENRRNPGEFLPKSRALKVPNDVNTVTEGKKAPKYRTIEICSIVEGLKPEVFTASGWPSVSGDALRSLAGKLKTDLYTTEDAEDDEYVSDSEISVDDVEDATSYGTAYKAFGGGKEGKEACYAIAALCEICSIDSLISNFILPLQNQPALEKDRYKIRQAFVAAPGNSLIVADYGQLELRILAHLANCRSMLDAFKAGGDFHSRTAMNMYQHIREAVEEKRVLLEWDPQPGQEKPPVPLLKDAFGAERRKAKMLNFSIAYGKTAAGLARDWKVSKREADDTLDLWYSDRKEVKSWQREQKELAYEKSEVYTLLGRSRRFPNIASVSSKQWKHIERAAINAPVQGSAADVAMCAMIEIERNTRLKELGWTLLLQVHDEVILEGPSESADVAKAIVVECMSKPFYGTNILSVDLAVDAKCAQNWYAAK
;
A
#
# COMPACT_ATOMS: atom_id res chain seq x y z
N SER A 1 33.16 31.50 -9.05
CA SER A 1 34.50 32.04 -9.30
C SER A 1 35.55 31.12 -8.73
N LEU A 2 36.55 30.83 -9.56
CA LEU A 2 37.69 29.90 -9.51
C LEU A 2 38.53 29.80 -8.21
N MET A 3 39.23 28.64 -8.12
CA MET A 3 40.49 28.31 -7.39
C MET A 3 40.38 27.96 -5.89
N HIS A 4 41.05 26.96 -5.29
CA HIS A 4 42.24 26.17 -5.66
C HIS A 4 42.31 24.84 -4.85
N CYS A 5 42.80 23.77 -5.48
CA CYS A 5 43.47 22.63 -4.83
C CYS A 5 45.01 22.83 -4.88
N PRO A 6 45.74 22.24 -3.92
CA PRO A 6 46.87 21.34 -4.22
C PRO A 6 46.77 20.06 -3.34
N GLY A 7 47.37 18.89 -3.59
CA GLY A 7 48.46 18.48 -4.48
C GLY A 7 49.56 17.70 -3.73
N VAL A 8 49.41 16.37 -3.62
CA VAL A 8 50.42 15.26 -3.65
C VAL A 8 51.59 15.12 -2.62
N LEU A 9 51.73 13.90 -2.05
CA LEU A 9 52.96 13.04 -1.81
C LEU A 9 52.89 12.29 -0.45
N SER A 10 52.64 10.98 -0.42
CA SER A 10 53.60 9.84 -0.35
C SER A 10 54.46 9.79 0.93
N LEU A 11 54.26 8.75 1.78
CA LEU A 11 55.31 7.82 2.25
C LEU A 11 54.78 6.77 3.24
N THR A 12 55.31 5.57 3.05
CA THR A 12 55.18 4.30 3.78
C THR A 12 55.69 4.34 5.23
N SER A 13 55.13 3.50 6.11
CA SER A 13 55.92 2.71 7.09
C SER A 13 55.09 1.66 7.86
N GLU A 14 55.60 0.43 7.84
CA GLU A 14 55.27 -0.70 8.72
C GLU A 14 55.79 -0.47 10.16
N MET A 15 55.11 -1.07 11.16
CA MET A 15 55.70 -1.70 12.38
C MET A 15 54.53 -2.26 13.24
N ILE A 16 54.32 -3.59 13.30
CA ILE A 16 54.92 -4.62 14.20
C ILE A 16 54.37 -4.63 15.64
N MET A 17 53.59 -5.70 15.90
CA MET A 17 53.53 -6.63 17.05
C MET A 17 53.54 -6.12 18.50
N THR A 18 52.56 -6.64 19.27
CA THR A 18 52.64 -7.46 20.52
C THR A 18 51.31 -7.29 21.28
N GLY A 19 50.60 -8.27 21.83
CA GLY A 19 50.93 -9.60 22.32
C GLY A 19 50.62 -9.68 23.83
N ARG A 20 49.51 -10.33 24.23
CA ARG A 20 49.22 -10.93 25.57
C ARG A 20 47.81 -11.56 25.53
N GLN A 21 47.61 -12.88 25.45
CA GLN A 21 47.65 -13.89 26.54
C GLN A 21 47.11 -13.33 27.87
N GLY A 22 46.05 -13.82 28.53
CA GLY A 22 45.36 -15.11 28.51
C GLY A 22 45.20 -15.55 29.98
N TYR A 23 43.98 -15.75 30.50
CA TYR A 23 43.73 -16.50 31.74
C TYR A 23 42.29 -17.05 31.76
N SER A 24 42.18 -18.29 32.22
CA SER A 24 41.01 -19.18 32.27
C SER A 24 40.60 -19.52 33.71
N HIS A 25 39.38 -20.06 33.86
CA HIS A 25 38.81 -20.85 34.99
C HIS A 25 38.41 -20.09 36.27
N SER A 26 37.37 -20.42 37.04
CA SER A 26 36.30 -21.44 37.03
C SER A 26 35.32 -21.17 38.20
N SER A 27 34.28 -22.03 38.37
CA SER A 27 33.37 -22.22 39.52
C SER A 27 32.11 -21.30 39.56
N GLY A 28 30.88 -21.75 39.82
CA GLY A 28 30.35 -23.06 40.18
C GLY A 28 29.27 -22.93 41.28
N LEU A 29 28.03 -23.38 40.99
CA LEU A 29 26.91 -23.72 41.92
C LEU A 29 26.28 -22.57 42.76
N GLY A 30 24.96 -22.44 42.97
CA GLY A 30 23.76 -23.20 42.60
C GLY A 30 22.51 -22.67 43.37
N ILE A 31 21.34 -23.22 43.01
CA ILE A 31 20.08 -23.36 43.79
C ILE A 31 18.93 -22.33 43.57
N ASN A 32 17.89 -22.82 42.84
CA ASN A 32 16.41 -22.83 43.06
C ASN A 32 15.65 -21.57 43.53
N ASP A 33 14.39 -21.31 43.19
CA ASP A 33 13.31 -22.10 42.58
C ASP A 33 12.19 -21.20 42.01
N ASN A 34 11.65 -21.64 40.86
CA ASN A 34 10.25 -21.62 40.40
C ASN A 34 9.30 -20.40 40.58
N SER A 35 8.89 -19.82 39.44
CA SER A 35 7.47 -19.81 39.04
C SER A 35 7.26 -19.72 37.52
N ALA A 36 6.66 -20.79 37.00
CA ALA A 36 6.04 -21.04 35.69
C ALA A 36 5.99 -19.92 34.64
N PHE A 37 6.86 -20.01 33.62
CA PHE A 37 6.72 -19.34 32.33
C PHE A 37 6.17 -20.32 31.27
N ARG A 38 5.05 -19.96 30.63
CA ARG A 38 4.40 -20.75 29.57
C ARG A 38 5.25 -20.75 28.27
N PRO A 39 5.37 -21.88 27.55
CA PRO A 39 6.18 -21.96 26.34
C PRO A 39 5.40 -21.61 25.06
N GLY A 40 6.09 -20.97 24.13
CA GLY A 40 5.95 -21.30 22.70
C GLY A 40 4.97 -20.46 21.89
N VAL A 41 5.32 -19.21 21.59
CA VAL A 41 4.86 -18.58 20.35
C VAL A 41 5.95 -18.76 19.30
N TYR A 42 5.64 -19.57 18.28
CA TYR A 42 6.49 -19.86 17.14
C TYR A 42 6.89 -18.56 16.43
N LEU A 43 8.17 -18.22 16.52
CA LEU A 43 8.80 -17.07 15.88
C LEU A 43 8.97 -17.32 14.37
N ASN A 44 8.01 -16.84 13.59
CA ASN A 44 8.13 -16.69 12.14
C ASN A 44 8.82 -15.35 11.83
N PHE A 45 10.16 -15.35 11.86
CA PHE A 45 10.99 -14.30 11.27
C PHE A 45 11.05 -14.47 9.75
N ASN A 46 9.93 -14.21 9.06
CA ASN A 46 10.00 -13.79 7.66
C ASN A 46 10.43 -12.34 7.69
N VAL A 47 11.60 -12.08 7.12
CA VAL A 47 12.18 -10.75 7.09
C VAL A 47 12.40 -10.41 5.63
N GLN A 48 11.91 -9.23 5.29
CA GLN A 48 11.82 -8.66 3.98
C GLN A 48 12.57 -7.32 4.04
N SER A 49 13.18 -6.92 2.93
CA SER A 49 13.87 -5.63 2.83
C SER A 49 12.89 -4.47 2.80
N SER A 50 13.29 -3.22 2.94
CA SER A 50 12.34 -2.11 2.90
C SER A 50 11.53 -2.03 1.60
N ALA A 51 12.06 -2.37 0.42
CA ALA A 51 11.32 -2.40 -0.85
C ALA A 51 10.41 -3.64 -0.99
N GLN A 52 10.81 -4.78 -0.41
CA GLN A 52 9.98 -5.98 -0.34
C GLN A 52 9.00 -5.95 0.82
N GLU A 53 9.26 -5.18 1.88
CA GLU A 53 8.36 -4.76 2.95
C GLU A 53 7.37 -3.77 2.35
N TRP A 54 7.76 -2.85 1.47
CA TRP A 54 6.80 -2.03 0.71
C TRP A 54 5.85 -2.89 -0.14
N LYS A 55 6.39 -3.92 -0.82
CA LYS A 55 5.63 -4.88 -1.66
C LYS A 55 4.83 -5.92 -0.87
N GLU A 56 5.36 -6.44 0.23
CA GLU A 56 4.73 -7.43 1.12
C GLU A 56 3.82 -6.78 2.15
N GLU A 57 4.05 -5.52 2.52
CA GLU A 57 3.09 -4.72 3.26
C GLU A 57 1.89 -4.42 2.40
N SER A 58 2.09 -4.01 1.13
CA SER A 58 1.01 -3.91 0.14
C SER A 58 0.22 -5.23 -0.01
N LYS A 59 0.88 -6.40 0.06
CA LYS A 59 0.22 -7.72 0.02
C LYS A 59 -0.40 -8.17 1.36
N ARG A 60 0.20 -7.84 2.50
CA ARG A 60 -0.22 -8.25 3.86
C ARG A 60 -1.38 -7.40 4.35
N ILE A 61 -1.38 -6.13 3.98
CA ILE A 61 -2.53 -5.22 4.08
C ILE A 61 -3.75 -5.78 3.35
N CYS A 62 -3.54 -6.37 2.18
CA CYS A 62 -4.57 -7.06 1.41
C CYS A 62 -5.08 -8.32 2.16
N SER A 63 -4.19 -9.06 2.82
CA SER A 63 -4.51 -10.27 3.59
C SER A 63 -5.12 -10.00 4.99
N ILE A 64 -5.07 -8.79 5.53
CA ILE A 64 -5.67 -8.45 6.85
C ILE A 64 -7.15 -8.04 6.72
N LYS A 65 -7.74 -8.09 5.51
CA LYS A 65 -9.20 -8.18 5.33
C LYS A 65 -9.75 -9.62 5.46
N THR A 66 -8.92 -10.65 5.66
CA THR A 66 -9.34 -12.08 5.58
C THR A 66 -9.73 -12.75 6.90
N THR A 67 -10.03 -12.04 8.01
CA THR A 67 -10.52 -12.75 9.22
C THR A 67 -11.69 -12.11 9.96
N ASN A 68 -12.42 -11.15 9.39
CA ASN A 68 -13.75 -10.77 9.88
C ASN A 68 -14.51 -9.96 8.83
N ALA A 69 -15.08 -10.63 7.82
CA ALA A 69 -16.31 -10.21 7.12
C ALA A 69 -16.66 -11.14 5.93
N VAL A 70 -16.96 -12.42 6.18
CA VAL A 70 -17.96 -13.17 5.36
C VAL A 70 -18.66 -14.18 6.26
N MET A 71 -19.56 -13.68 7.10
CA MET A 71 -20.76 -14.43 7.50
C MET A 71 -21.80 -13.46 8.06
N ASN A 72 -22.39 -12.63 7.21
CA ASN A 72 -23.77 -12.12 7.31
C ASN A 72 -24.03 -11.05 6.24
N ASN A 73 -24.63 -11.47 5.13
CA ASN A 73 -25.85 -10.88 4.57
C ASN A 73 -26.16 -11.58 3.23
N VAL A 74 -26.95 -12.65 3.33
CA VAL A 74 -27.69 -13.21 2.21
C VAL A 74 -29.17 -13.02 2.53
N TYR A 75 -29.90 -12.44 1.56
CA TYR A 75 -31.35 -12.20 1.46
C TYR A 75 -31.92 -10.96 2.18
N ASN A 76 -32.29 -9.96 1.38
CA ASN A 76 -33.67 -9.49 1.31
C ASN A 76 -33.96 -8.98 -0.10
N GLY A 77 -34.93 -9.62 -0.77
CA GLY A 77 -35.41 -9.23 -2.08
C GLY A 77 -36.54 -8.20 -1.99
N TYR A 78 -36.65 -7.38 -3.01
CA TYR A 78 -37.92 -6.80 -3.45
C TYR A 78 -38.01 -6.94 -4.97
N ALA A 79 -39.04 -7.66 -5.40
CA ALA A 79 -39.46 -7.76 -6.78
C ALA A 79 -40.18 -6.46 -7.18
N LEU A 80 -39.93 -5.97 -8.39
CA LEU A 80 -40.85 -5.08 -9.09
C LEU A 80 -41.22 -5.68 -10.45
N ARG A 81 -42.52 -5.58 -10.71
CA ARG A 81 -43.36 -6.35 -11.63
C ARG A 81 -43.08 -6.08 -13.10
N SER A 82 -43.29 -7.12 -13.90
CA SER A 82 -43.69 -7.05 -15.30
C SER A 82 -45.09 -6.43 -15.45
N GLY A 83 -45.24 -5.57 -16.46
CA GLY A 83 -46.52 -5.11 -16.99
C GLY A 83 -46.48 -5.21 -18.51
N ASN A 84 -47.28 -6.12 -19.06
CA ASN A 84 -47.51 -6.31 -20.50
C ASN A 84 -48.23 -5.10 -21.11
N LEU A 85 -47.94 -4.78 -22.38
CA LEU A 85 -48.93 -4.40 -23.40
C LEU A 85 -48.35 -4.63 -24.81
N HIS A 86 -49.24 -5.02 -25.72
CA HIS A 86 -49.08 -5.71 -27.01
C HIS A 86 -48.67 -4.82 -28.21
N HIS A 87 -48.15 -5.46 -29.28
CA HIS A 87 -48.32 -5.27 -30.77
C HIS A 87 -48.81 -3.91 -31.30
N ASP A 88 -48.34 -3.28 -32.39
CA ASP A 88 -47.89 -3.78 -33.72
C ASP A 88 -47.21 -2.63 -34.55
N PRO A 89 -46.72 -2.84 -35.81
CA PRO A 89 -45.71 -2.03 -36.52
C PRO A 89 -46.29 -0.96 -37.49
N LEU A 90 -45.51 0.07 -37.86
CA LEU A 90 -45.61 0.83 -39.12
C LEU A 90 -44.42 1.78 -39.36
N GLU A 91 -44.15 2.00 -40.65
CA GLU A 91 -42.89 2.39 -41.30
C GLU A 91 -42.49 3.88 -41.27
N ASP A 92 -41.17 4.09 -41.45
CA ASP A 92 -40.44 5.14 -42.17
C ASP A 92 -40.74 6.65 -41.96
N CYS A 93 -39.77 7.36 -41.35
CA CYS A 93 -38.97 8.35 -42.09
C CYS A 93 -37.73 8.87 -41.35
N LYS A 94 -36.68 9.09 -42.14
CA LYS A 94 -35.32 9.59 -41.87
C LYS A 94 -35.24 10.84 -40.97
N THR A 95 -34.28 10.87 -40.03
CA THR A 95 -33.06 11.71 -40.08
C THR A 95 -32.26 11.67 -38.76
N SER A 96 -30.95 11.81 -38.92
CA SER A 96 -29.84 11.74 -37.96
C SER A 96 -29.97 12.55 -36.67
N ASN A 97 -29.60 11.95 -35.53
CA ASN A 97 -28.71 12.55 -34.52
C ASN A 97 -28.26 11.49 -33.50
N GLN A 98 -27.02 11.03 -33.63
CA GLN A 98 -26.32 10.29 -32.58
C GLN A 98 -25.91 11.28 -31.48
N SER A 99 -26.42 11.09 -30.25
CA SER A 99 -25.83 11.68 -29.04
C SER A 99 -24.91 10.65 -28.40
N SER A 100 -23.63 10.98 -28.34
CA SER A 100 -22.53 10.21 -27.75
C SER A 100 -22.75 9.90 -26.27
N LEU A 101 -22.59 8.62 -25.91
CA LEU A 101 -22.38 8.16 -24.54
C LEU A 101 -21.06 8.73 -24.01
N TYR A 102 -21.11 9.61 -23.02
CA TYR A 102 -19.94 10.11 -22.31
C TYR A 102 -19.35 8.98 -21.44
N SER A 103 -18.12 8.56 -21.73
CA SER A 103 -17.31 7.72 -20.84
C SER A 103 -16.93 8.53 -19.59
N VAL A 104 -17.32 8.08 -18.41
CA VAL A 104 -16.91 8.72 -17.14
C VAL A 104 -15.43 8.38 -16.90
N ARG A 105 -14.55 9.36 -17.08
CA ARG A 105 -13.10 9.27 -16.80
C ARG A 105 -12.80 10.06 -15.54
N GLU A 106 -12.18 9.42 -14.55
CA GLU A 106 -11.85 10.04 -13.26
C GLU A 106 -10.37 9.86 -12.95
N ARG A 107 -9.74 10.89 -12.35
CA ARG A 107 -8.38 10.78 -11.81
C ARG A 107 -8.47 10.01 -10.50
N MET A 108 -7.61 9.02 -10.32
CA MET A 108 -7.50 8.32 -9.05
C MET A 108 -6.10 8.52 -8.48
N ALA A 109 -6.03 8.93 -7.21
CA ALA A 109 -4.76 9.12 -6.52
C ALA A 109 -3.95 7.80 -6.55
N PRO A 110 -2.66 7.80 -6.93
CA PRO A 110 -1.82 6.62 -6.76
C PRO A 110 -1.78 6.26 -5.28
N ASN A 111 -1.89 4.97 -4.98
CA ASN A 111 -1.83 4.48 -3.61
C ASN A 111 -0.57 4.99 -2.91
N SER A 112 -0.76 5.78 -1.86
CA SER A 112 0.32 6.27 -1.00
C SER A 112 1.16 5.08 -0.54
N LEU A 113 2.46 5.15 -0.81
CA LEU A 113 3.44 4.45 -0.01
C LEU A 113 3.39 5.01 1.43
N ALA A 114 3.04 6.27 1.72
CA ALA A 114 3.06 6.75 3.13
C ALA A 114 2.04 6.09 4.10
N ASN A 115 0.87 5.59 3.65
CA ASN A 115 -0.14 5.05 4.56
C ASN A 115 -0.09 3.53 4.72
N ARG A 116 0.63 3.08 5.76
CA ARG A 116 0.12 2.10 6.77
C ARG A 116 1.19 1.71 7.79
N HIS A 117 1.22 2.47 8.88
CA HIS A 117 1.25 1.95 10.25
C HIS A 117 0.97 3.11 11.23
N ALA A 118 -0.17 3.78 11.06
CA ALA A 118 -0.88 4.27 12.22
C ALA A 118 -1.65 3.07 12.78
N ASN A 119 -1.41 2.70 14.04
CA ASN A 119 -2.48 2.11 14.84
C ASN A 119 -3.55 3.22 15.02
N MET A 120 -4.24 3.59 13.95
CA MET A 120 -5.47 4.37 14.05
C MET A 120 -6.55 3.37 14.48
N GLU A 121 -6.76 3.32 15.78
CA GLU A 121 -8.03 2.87 16.32
C GLU A 121 -9.08 3.94 16.03
N LEU A 122 -9.55 3.98 14.78
CA LEU A 122 -10.88 4.47 14.44
C LEU A 122 -11.82 3.27 14.37
N ALA A 123 -12.93 3.43 15.06
CA ALA A 123 -13.81 2.40 15.57
C ALA A 123 -14.42 1.50 14.47
N LYS A 124 -14.68 0.26 14.86
CA LYS A 124 -15.53 -0.66 14.11
C LYS A 124 -16.97 -0.14 14.16
N HIS A 125 -17.53 0.30 13.04
CA HIS A 125 -18.98 0.48 12.96
C HIS A 125 -19.59 -0.22 11.76
N HIS A 126 -20.42 -1.21 12.08
CA HIS A 126 -21.66 -1.45 11.37
C HIS A 126 -22.66 -0.41 11.87
N VAL A 127 -23.21 0.40 10.97
CA VAL A 127 -24.40 1.20 11.24
C VAL A 127 -25.62 0.36 10.92
N THR A 128 -26.40 0.05 11.95
CA THR A 128 -27.81 -0.33 11.80
C THR A 128 -28.60 0.94 11.50
N SER A 129 -29.25 0.96 10.34
CA SER A 129 -30.27 1.94 9.93
C SER A 129 -31.27 2.23 11.05
N PRO A 130 -31.57 3.52 11.31
CA PRO A 130 -32.87 3.95 11.80
C PRO A 130 -33.61 4.73 10.70
N THR A 131 -34.76 4.18 10.32
CA THR A 131 -36.02 4.85 9.93
C THR A 131 -35.96 6.18 9.16
N ALA A 132 -36.43 6.09 7.91
CA ALA A 132 -36.77 7.20 7.03
C ALA A 132 -37.69 8.25 7.68
N GLY A 133 -37.24 9.50 7.67
CA GLY A 133 -38.07 10.70 7.80
C GLY A 133 -37.81 11.57 6.58
N ALA A 134 -38.82 11.76 5.75
CA ALA A 134 -38.76 12.57 4.53
C ALA A 134 -38.60 14.06 4.86
N VAL A 135 -37.61 14.73 4.27
CA VAL A 135 -37.65 16.19 4.03
C VAL A 135 -37.12 16.46 2.63
N SER A 136 -37.99 17.12 1.86
CA SER A 136 -37.82 17.59 0.49
C SER A 136 -36.69 18.63 0.38
N ALA A 137 -35.78 18.44 -0.59
CA ALA A 137 -34.87 19.48 -1.03
C ALA A 137 -35.14 19.79 -2.51
N LEU A 138 -35.55 21.03 -2.76
CA LEU A 138 -35.82 21.59 -4.08
C LEU A 138 -34.59 21.51 -4.99
N THR A 139 -34.84 21.03 -6.20
CA THR A 139 -33.95 21.14 -7.36
C THR A 139 -33.83 22.62 -7.76
N SER A 140 -32.63 23.18 -7.73
CA SER A 140 -32.31 24.42 -8.46
C SER A 140 -31.20 24.11 -9.45
N ALA A 141 -31.57 24.12 -10.74
CA ALA A 141 -30.65 24.06 -11.86
C ALA A 141 -29.89 25.40 -11.97
N VAL A 142 -28.57 25.35 -12.07
CA VAL A 142 -27.78 26.49 -12.57
C VAL A 142 -26.80 25.94 -13.61
N ASN A 143 -27.10 26.24 -14.87
CA ASN A 143 -26.23 26.07 -16.03
C ASN A 143 -25.00 26.97 -15.88
N TYR A 144 -23.80 26.42 -16.09
CA TYR A 144 -22.59 27.20 -16.35
C TYR A 144 -22.12 26.94 -17.79
N ASP A 145 -22.54 27.82 -18.70
CA ASP A 145 -21.90 28.04 -19.99
C ASP A 145 -20.83 29.13 -19.80
N ILE A 146 -19.55 28.79 -20.00
CA ILE A 146 -18.47 29.78 -20.13
C ILE A 146 -17.70 29.48 -21.41
N LYS A 147 -17.93 30.30 -22.44
CA LYS A 147 -17.04 30.47 -23.59
C LYS A 147 -15.94 31.49 -23.25
N PRO A 148 -14.69 31.29 -23.71
CA PRO A 148 -13.57 32.17 -23.39
C PRO A 148 -13.55 33.38 -24.34
N LEU A 149 -13.24 34.56 -23.81
CA LEU A 149 -12.96 35.75 -24.62
C LEU A 149 -11.60 36.35 -24.25
N ASN A 150 -10.75 36.43 -25.27
CA ASN A 150 -9.44 37.06 -25.32
C ASN A 150 -9.47 38.51 -24.78
N ARG A 151 -8.44 38.89 -24.02
CA ARG A 151 -8.10 40.30 -23.76
C ARG A 151 -6.96 40.72 -24.69
N SER A 152 -7.21 41.77 -25.46
CA SER A 152 -6.19 42.65 -26.02
C SER A 152 -6.29 44.04 -25.39
N SER A 153 -5.13 44.65 -25.23
CA SER A 153 -4.79 45.96 -24.68
C SER A 153 -5.55 47.17 -25.26
N GLY A 154 -5.71 48.24 -24.46
CA GLY A 154 -5.63 49.62 -24.95
C GLY A 154 -6.65 50.64 -24.41
N SER A 155 -6.11 51.66 -23.74
CA SER A 155 -6.51 53.10 -23.66
C SER A 155 -7.77 53.59 -22.92
N GLU A 156 -7.52 54.68 -22.18
CA GLU A 156 -8.38 55.61 -21.44
C GLU A 156 -9.59 56.14 -22.23
N VAL A 157 -10.69 56.50 -21.55
CA VAL A 157 -11.43 57.78 -21.66
C VAL A 157 -12.46 57.92 -20.51
N GLU A 158 -12.58 59.15 -20.02
CA GLU A 158 -13.40 59.76 -18.96
C GLU A 158 -14.93 59.79 -19.15
N ILE A 159 -15.63 59.82 -17.99
CA ILE A 159 -16.81 60.63 -17.60
C ILE A 159 -18.16 60.39 -18.32
N GLN A 160 -19.22 60.04 -17.56
CA GLN A 160 -20.31 60.93 -17.10
C GLN A 160 -21.56 60.13 -16.64
N TRP A 161 -22.08 60.44 -15.45
CA TRP A 161 -23.40 60.01 -14.98
C TRP A 161 -24.41 61.14 -15.17
N PRO A 162 -25.69 60.84 -15.44
CA PRO A 162 -26.78 61.72 -15.06
C PRO A 162 -27.81 61.05 -14.12
N ASN A 163 -28.08 61.75 -13.01
CA ASN A 163 -29.38 62.12 -12.41
C ASN A 163 -30.59 61.17 -12.63
N GLY A 164 -31.41 60.78 -11.66
CA GLY A 164 -31.70 61.32 -10.33
C GLY A 164 -33.23 61.35 -10.09
N SER A 165 -33.65 61.11 -8.83
CA SER A 165 -34.98 61.34 -8.19
C SER A 165 -36.04 60.20 -8.33
N LYS A 166 -36.80 59.76 -7.31
CA LYS A 166 -37.23 60.26 -5.97
C LYS A 166 -37.47 59.04 -5.00
N ILE A 167 -37.03 59.03 -3.73
CA ILE A 167 -37.68 59.43 -2.43
C ILE A 167 -38.99 58.63 -2.15
N ASP A 168 -39.24 57.91 -1.03
CA ASP A 168 -39.16 58.17 0.43
C ASP A 168 -39.20 56.82 1.22
N ALA A 169 -38.37 56.55 2.24
CA ALA A 169 -38.63 56.62 3.72
C ALA A 169 -39.91 55.92 4.24
N SER A 170 -40.01 55.19 5.37
CA SER A 170 -39.15 54.72 6.47
C SER A 170 -39.99 53.78 7.37
N LEU A 171 -39.33 52.96 8.20
CA LEU A 171 -39.84 52.00 9.23
C LEU A 171 -40.95 52.51 10.19
N PRO A 172 -41.69 51.61 10.90
CA PRO A 172 -41.36 51.38 12.32
C PRO A 172 -41.62 49.95 12.87
N ASN A 173 -41.41 49.81 14.19
CA ASN A 173 -41.07 48.65 15.02
C ASN A 173 -42.18 48.33 16.08
N ILE A 174 -42.03 47.24 16.86
CA ILE A 174 -42.52 46.97 18.24
C ILE A 174 -43.59 45.85 18.50
N HIS A 175 -43.23 45.04 19.51
CA HIS A 175 -43.83 44.02 20.40
C HIS A 175 -45.34 43.83 20.73
N GLN A 176 -45.63 42.55 21.11
CA GLN A 176 -46.54 41.98 22.15
C GLN A 176 -48.08 41.85 21.93
N VAL A 177 -48.63 40.64 22.21
CA VAL A 177 -49.65 40.29 23.26
C VAL A 177 -50.37 38.94 22.96
N LYS A 178 -50.69 38.21 24.05
CA LYS A 178 -51.32 36.88 24.20
C LYS A 178 -52.87 36.82 24.00
N LYS A 179 -53.36 35.57 23.82
CA LYS A 179 -54.43 34.83 24.60
C LYS A 179 -55.83 34.58 23.98
N GLY A 180 -56.22 33.27 24.01
CA GLY A 180 -57.55 32.71 24.34
C GLY A 180 -58.62 32.65 23.23
N LEU A 181 -59.63 31.77 23.19
CA LEU A 181 -60.02 30.50 23.83
C LEU A 181 -61.46 30.18 23.30
N GLN A 182 -61.97 28.95 23.51
CA GLN A 182 -63.40 28.50 23.51
C GLN A 182 -64.01 27.99 22.18
N PHE A 183 -64.94 27.00 22.14
CA PHE A 183 -65.41 25.88 22.99
C PHE A 183 -66.40 25.08 22.08
N ASP A 184 -66.46 23.74 22.23
CA ASP A 184 -67.55 22.72 22.12
C ASP A 184 -68.83 23.02 21.27
N ASP A 185 -69.60 22.07 20.70
CA ASP A 185 -70.10 20.83 21.33
C ASP A 185 -71.01 19.98 20.39
N LEU A 186 -71.19 18.69 20.76
CA LEU A 186 -72.31 17.73 20.49
C LEU A 186 -72.54 17.08 19.11
N ALA A 187 -73.01 15.83 18.95
CA ALA A 187 -73.16 14.56 19.71
C ALA A 187 -74.06 13.62 18.84
N MET A 188 -73.92 12.29 18.93
CA MET A 188 -75.02 11.28 18.92
C MET A 188 -74.47 9.83 19.06
N ASP A 189 -74.63 9.30 20.28
CA ASP A 189 -74.86 7.93 20.85
C ASP A 189 -75.02 6.69 19.92
N GLY A 190 -74.75 5.43 20.33
CA GLY A 190 -74.39 4.81 21.63
C GLY A 190 -74.54 3.26 21.67
N TYR A 191 -74.05 2.65 22.77
CA TYR A 191 -74.14 1.25 23.32
C TYR A 191 -73.06 0.21 22.91
N ASN A 192 -72.01 -0.06 23.71
CA ASN A 192 -71.84 -0.80 25.02
C ASN A 192 -71.42 -2.27 24.79
N GLU A 193 -70.35 -2.84 25.38
CA GLU A 193 -70.11 -3.01 26.82
C GLU A 193 -68.67 -3.52 27.13
N ALA A 194 -68.24 -3.29 28.38
CA ALA A 194 -67.19 -3.96 29.19
C ALA A 194 -65.81 -3.27 29.37
N GLU A 195 -65.56 -2.93 30.65
CA GLU A 195 -64.51 -2.16 31.29
C GLU A 195 -63.17 -2.91 31.43
N HIS A 196 -62.05 -2.18 31.42
CA HIS A 196 -61.12 -2.05 32.57
C HIS A 196 -59.91 -1.18 32.19
N GLU A 197 -59.79 -0.02 32.84
CA GLU A 197 -58.64 0.86 32.77
C GLU A 197 -57.60 0.45 33.83
N CYS A 198 -56.32 0.33 33.45
CA CYS A 198 -55.21 0.41 34.39
C CYS A 198 -54.02 1.12 33.73
N ILE A 199 -53.67 2.25 34.31
CA ILE A 199 -52.64 3.20 33.91
C ILE A 199 -51.25 2.54 33.90
N ALA A 200 -50.51 2.65 32.79
CA ALA A 200 -49.06 2.41 32.76
C ALA A 200 -48.32 3.68 32.34
N LYS A 201 -47.73 4.36 33.32
CA LYS A 201 -46.70 5.39 33.14
C LYS A 201 -45.56 4.82 32.29
N THR A 202 -45.37 5.29 31.06
CA THR A 202 -44.13 5.02 30.32
C THR A 202 -43.06 5.98 30.83
N ALA A 203 -42.32 5.53 31.84
CA ALA A 203 -41.07 6.17 32.23
C ALA A 203 -40.10 6.12 31.04
N LEU A 204 -39.60 7.27 30.58
CA LEU A 204 -38.39 7.32 29.76
C LEU A 204 -37.31 6.55 30.51
N GLN A 205 -36.83 5.45 29.94
CA GLN A 205 -35.66 4.78 30.49
C GLN A 205 -34.47 5.74 30.38
N PRO A 206 -33.70 5.96 31.46
CA PRO A 206 -32.43 6.65 31.35
C PRO A 206 -31.54 5.90 30.34
N PRO A 207 -30.70 6.61 29.57
CA PRO A 207 -29.76 5.96 28.67
C PRO A 207 -28.98 4.88 29.44
N PRO A 208 -28.70 3.71 28.82
CA PRO A 208 -28.02 2.62 29.51
C PRO A 208 -26.73 3.16 30.12
N ALA A 209 -26.52 2.87 31.42
CA ALA A 209 -25.38 3.37 32.17
C ALA A 209 -24.08 3.05 31.39
N LYS A 210 -23.32 4.11 31.05
CA LYS A 210 -22.04 3.96 30.32
C LYS A 210 -21.13 3.05 31.16
N ALA A 211 -20.52 2.03 30.55
CA ALA A 211 -19.64 1.08 31.24
C ALA A 211 -18.53 1.83 32.01
N PRO A 212 -18.13 1.34 33.21
CA PRO A 212 -17.07 1.96 33.97
C PRO A 212 -15.74 1.93 33.20
N LEU A 213 -15.00 3.03 33.26
CA LEU A 213 -13.65 3.14 32.67
C LEU A 213 -12.66 2.27 33.46
N SER A 214 -11.69 1.68 32.76
CA SER A 214 -10.56 1.00 33.41
C SER A 214 -9.73 1.98 34.22
N GLU A 215 -9.04 1.50 35.26
CA GLU A 215 -8.14 2.35 36.07
C GLU A 215 -7.06 3.03 35.21
N GLU A 216 -6.47 2.30 34.26
CA GLU A 216 -5.52 2.86 33.29
C GLU A 216 -6.12 4.02 32.48
N ALA A 217 -7.40 3.94 32.09
CA ALA A 217 -8.08 4.99 31.35
C ALA A 217 -8.36 6.21 32.23
N LYS A 218 -8.69 6.00 33.53
CA LYS A 218 -8.88 7.09 34.49
C LYS A 218 -7.58 7.85 34.74
N GLU A 219 -6.47 7.14 34.94
CA GLU A 219 -5.15 7.76 35.10
C GLU A 219 -4.74 8.53 33.83
N ALA A 220 -4.93 7.93 32.65
CA ALA A 220 -4.63 8.59 31.38
C ALA A 220 -5.46 9.87 31.18
N ARG A 221 -6.77 9.84 31.47
CA ARG A 221 -7.64 11.02 31.39
C ARG A 221 -7.23 12.11 32.37
N LYS A 222 -6.87 11.75 33.60
CA LYS A 222 -6.41 12.71 34.62
C LYS A 222 -5.10 13.39 34.20
N ALA A 223 -4.17 12.62 33.64
CA ALA A 223 -2.92 13.16 33.12
C ALA A 223 -3.18 14.11 31.93
N LEU A 224 -4.06 13.71 31.02
CA LEU A 224 -4.40 14.48 29.83
C LEU A 224 -5.06 15.83 30.16
N ALA A 225 -5.97 15.87 31.14
CA ALA A 225 -6.68 17.09 31.52
C ALA A 225 -5.75 18.24 31.96
N THR A 226 -4.53 17.94 32.42
CA THR A 226 -3.53 18.97 32.80
C THR A 226 -3.03 19.80 31.62
N ILE A 227 -3.28 19.37 30.38
CA ILE A 227 -2.85 20.07 29.16
C ILE A 227 -3.79 21.23 28.84
N TYR A 228 -5.07 21.12 29.19
CA TYR A 228 -6.10 22.11 28.84
C TYR A 228 -5.74 23.54 29.26
N ASP A 229 -5.13 23.69 30.43
CA ASP A 229 -4.69 24.98 30.95
C ASP A 229 -3.63 25.67 30.08
N LYS A 230 -2.90 24.91 29.24
CA LYS A 230 -1.88 25.43 28.31
C LYS A 230 -2.42 25.72 26.91
N VAL A 231 -3.69 25.39 26.63
CA VAL A 231 -4.30 25.52 25.30
C VAL A 231 -5.15 26.79 25.22
N LEU A 232 -4.93 27.58 24.17
CA LEU A 232 -5.81 28.67 23.74
C LEU A 232 -6.83 28.10 22.75
N VAL A 233 -8.10 28.15 23.10
CA VAL A 233 -9.21 27.77 22.22
C VAL A 233 -9.54 28.95 21.29
N VAL A 234 -9.61 28.68 20.00
CA VAL A 234 -9.96 29.63 18.94
C VAL A 234 -11.21 29.11 18.23
N ASP A 235 -12.33 29.78 18.47
CA ASP A 235 -13.68 29.40 18.00
C ASP A 235 -14.43 30.59 17.36
N THR A 236 -13.70 31.67 17.08
CA THR A 236 -14.26 32.90 16.49
C THR A 236 -13.29 33.49 15.47
N VAL A 237 -13.84 34.18 14.46
CA VAL A 237 -13.05 34.85 13.42
C VAL A 237 -12.11 35.90 14.01
N GLU A 238 -12.54 36.63 15.04
CA GLU A 238 -11.71 37.65 15.71
C GLU A 238 -10.52 37.04 16.46
N SER A 239 -10.75 35.93 17.17
CA SER A 239 -9.66 35.22 17.86
C SER A 239 -8.69 34.59 16.86
N ALA A 240 -9.20 34.02 15.76
CA ALA A 240 -8.40 33.49 14.66
C ALA A 240 -7.50 34.57 14.05
N ARG A 241 -8.05 35.74 13.69
CA ARG A 241 -7.27 36.88 13.17
C ARG A 241 -6.14 37.30 14.10
N SER A 242 -6.45 37.41 15.39
CA SER A 242 -5.48 37.81 16.41
C SER A 242 -4.33 36.81 16.51
N VAL A 243 -4.64 35.51 16.49
CA VAL A 243 -3.66 34.43 16.53
C VAL A 243 -2.83 34.38 15.24
N VAL A 244 -3.46 34.45 14.08
CA VAL A 244 -2.77 34.43 12.77
C VAL A 244 -1.84 35.62 12.64
N GLN A 245 -2.22 36.80 13.14
CA GLN A 245 -1.32 37.95 13.18
C GLN A 245 -0.06 37.65 13.99
N LEU A 246 -0.18 37.01 15.16
CA LEU A 246 0.98 36.62 15.97
C LEU A 246 1.85 35.58 15.26
N LEU A 247 1.23 34.55 14.66
CA LEU A 247 1.93 33.49 13.92
C LEU A 247 2.71 34.04 12.72
N THR A 248 2.14 35.00 12.00
CA THR A 248 2.73 35.58 10.78
C THR A 248 3.68 36.75 11.04
N THR A 249 3.74 37.27 12.27
CA THR A 249 4.64 38.39 12.64
C THR A 249 5.60 37.99 13.77
N LYS A 250 5.15 38.02 15.02
CA LYS A 250 5.96 37.79 16.22
C LYS A 250 6.62 36.41 16.22
N TYR A 251 5.88 35.38 15.82
CA TYR A 251 6.33 33.99 15.83
C TYR A 251 6.71 33.47 14.44
N LYS A 252 6.84 34.34 13.43
CA LYS A 252 7.12 33.91 12.04
C LYS A 252 8.39 33.05 11.92
N SER A 253 9.41 33.33 12.72
CA SER A 253 10.69 32.62 12.71
C SER A 253 10.68 31.31 13.51
N PHE A 254 9.60 31.03 14.26
CA PHE A 254 9.49 29.82 15.07
C PHE A 254 9.28 28.60 14.17
N ILE A 255 9.33 27.42 14.78
CA ILE A 255 8.90 26.18 14.16
C ILE A 255 7.52 25.87 14.72
N HIS A 256 6.58 25.56 13.82
CA HIS A 256 5.18 25.32 14.16
C HIS A 256 4.86 23.85 13.89
N ALA A 257 4.58 23.07 14.93
CA ALA A 257 4.00 21.75 14.75
C ALA A 257 2.49 21.87 14.57
N CYS A 258 1.97 21.21 13.55
CA CYS A 258 0.57 21.24 13.18
C CYS A 258 0.00 19.82 13.13
N ASP A 259 -1.29 19.69 13.46
CA ASP A 259 -2.01 18.43 13.46
C ASP A 259 -3.50 18.69 13.22
N THR A 260 -4.16 17.85 12.42
CA THR A 260 -5.60 17.97 12.09
C THR A 260 -6.39 16.77 12.61
N GLU A 261 -7.59 17.05 13.12
CA GLU A 261 -8.60 16.03 13.40
C GLU A 261 -9.67 16.08 12.31
N VAL A 262 -10.06 14.91 11.83
CA VAL A 262 -10.84 14.77 10.59
C VAL A 262 -12.01 13.82 10.80
N SER A 263 -13.15 14.17 10.21
CA SER A 263 -14.31 13.29 10.11
C SER A 263 -14.78 13.11 8.67
N ASN A 264 -15.89 12.39 8.46
CA ASN A 264 -16.46 12.11 7.13
C ASN A 264 -15.48 11.46 6.13
N ILE A 265 -14.60 10.60 6.62
CA ILE A 265 -13.68 9.80 5.79
C ILE A 265 -13.53 8.39 6.36
N ASP A 266 -13.69 7.36 5.51
CA ASP A 266 -13.22 6.01 5.85
C ASP A 266 -11.83 5.80 5.28
N VAL A 267 -10.80 6.10 6.09
CA VAL A 267 -9.38 5.97 5.72
C VAL A 267 -8.97 4.55 5.30
N LYS A 268 -9.83 3.53 5.44
CA LYS A 268 -9.58 2.16 4.93
C LYS A 268 -10.05 1.98 3.49
N GLN A 269 -10.88 2.87 2.98
CA GLN A 269 -11.50 2.81 1.65
C GLN A 269 -11.16 4.03 0.81
N GLU A 270 -10.91 5.18 1.44
CA GLU A 270 -10.74 6.47 0.79
C GLU A 270 -9.37 7.08 1.09
N THR A 271 -8.90 7.91 0.16
CA THR A 271 -7.71 8.76 0.30
C THR A 271 -8.13 10.13 0.87
N PRO A 272 -7.31 10.81 1.68
CA PRO A 272 -7.60 12.18 2.13
C PRO A 272 -7.68 13.20 0.99
N VAL A 273 -7.18 12.86 -0.22
CA VAL A 273 -7.33 13.71 -1.41
C VAL A 273 -8.81 13.80 -1.79
N GLY A 274 -9.41 14.97 -1.62
CA GLY A 274 -10.82 15.22 -1.95
C GLY A 274 -11.83 14.62 -0.97
N HIS A 275 -11.40 14.02 0.14
CA HIS A 275 -12.27 13.41 1.14
C HIS A 275 -11.85 13.81 2.56
N GLY A 276 -12.83 13.82 3.46
CA GLY A 276 -12.64 14.17 4.86
C GLY A 276 -12.77 15.66 5.13
N ASP A 277 -13.40 15.95 6.27
CA ASP A 277 -13.66 17.31 6.76
C ASP A 277 -12.86 17.55 8.04
N VAL A 278 -12.14 18.67 8.10
CA VAL A 278 -11.39 19.09 9.29
C VAL A 278 -12.38 19.52 10.36
N THR A 279 -12.37 18.85 11.52
CA THR A 279 -13.23 19.20 12.67
C THR A 279 -12.53 20.14 13.64
N CYS A 280 -11.21 20.02 13.76
CA CYS A 280 -10.35 20.95 14.48
C CYS A 280 -8.89 20.74 14.06
N PHE A 281 -8.03 21.67 14.45
CA PHE A 281 -6.59 21.50 14.31
C PHE A 281 -5.85 22.19 15.46
N SER A 282 -4.62 21.75 15.72
CA SER A 282 -3.78 22.32 16.76
C SER A 282 -2.45 22.83 16.21
N ILE A 283 -1.95 23.92 16.82
CA ILE A 283 -0.66 24.52 16.46
C ILE A 283 0.15 24.75 17.74
N TYR A 284 1.29 24.07 17.84
CA TYR A 284 2.28 24.29 18.89
C TYR A 284 3.52 24.94 18.29
N SER A 285 3.93 26.09 18.84
CA SER A 285 4.99 26.92 18.25
C SER A 285 6.12 27.12 19.24
N ALA A 286 7.35 26.76 18.84
CA ALA A 286 8.54 26.99 19.66
C ALA A 286 9.78 27.29 18.81
N SER A 287 10.78 27.84 19.49
CA SER A 287 12.15 28.04 19.02
C SER A 287 13.12 27.31 19.96
N SER A 288 14.42 27.31 19.65
CA SER A 288 15.45 26.66 20.48
C SER A 288 15.45 27.13 21.94
N ASP A 289 15.05 28.38 22.19
CA ASP A 289 15.22 29.05 23.48
C ASP A 289 13.91 29.59 24.08
N ALA A 290 12.79 29.48 23.35
CA ALA A 290 11.51 30.03 23.79
C ALA A 290 10.31 29.30 23.18
N GLU A 291 9.27 29.10 23.99
CA GLU A 291 7.94 28.71 23.55
C GLU A 291 7.11 29.94 23.19
N ALA A 292 6.18 29.81 22.24
CA ALA A 292 5.23 30.88 21.96
C ALA A 292 4.28 31.06 23.16
N ASP A 293 3.95 32.31 23.47
CA ASP A 293 2.91 32.67 24.44
C ASP A 293 1.82 33.44 23.72
N PHE A 294 0.65 32.84 23.60
CA PHE A 294 -0.54 33.45 22.99
C PHE A 294 -1.38 34.24 24.01
N GLY A 295 -0.84 34.46 25.21
CA GLY A 295 -1.45 35.19 26.32
C GLY A 295 -1.74 34.27 27.49
N ASN A 296 -1.59 34.78 28.72
CA ASN A 296 -1.89 34.06 29.96
C ASN A 296 -1.17 32.71 30.10
N GLY A 297 0.02 32.54 29.50
CA GLY A 297 0.79 31.30 29.56
C GLY A 297 0.24 30.18 28.68
N LYS A 298 -0.62 30.51 27.71
CA LYS A 298 -1.12 29.56 26.70
C LYS A 298 -0.06 29.35 25.63
N THR A 299 0.46 28.13 25.49
CA THR A 299 1.57 27.80 24.57
C THR A 299 1.16 26.99 23.35
N CYS A 300 -0.06 26.43 23.35
CA CYS A 300 -0.64 25.73 22.21
C CYS A 300 -1.95 26.40 21.78
N ILE A 301 -2.22 26.44 20.47
CA ILE A 301 -3.50 26.87 19.91
C ILE A 301 -4.29 25.61 19.54
N TRP A 302 -5.58 25.61 19.84
CA TRP A 302 -6.54 24.64 19.32
C TRP A 302 -7.69 25.39 18.66
N VAL A 303 -7.94 25.09 17.39
CA VAL A 303 -8.92 25.80 16.56
C VAL A 303 -10.11 24.90 16.33
N ASP A 304 -11.30 25.36 16.72
CA ASP A 304 -12.56 24.68 16.43
C ASP A 304 -12.98 24.99 14.99
N VAL A 305 -13.37 23.96 14.23
CA VAL A 305 -13.87 24.10 12.85
C VAL A 305 -15.19 23.33 12.68
N LEU A 306 -15.66 22.67 13.74
CA LEU A 306 -16.87 21.86 13.72
C LEU A 306 -18.11 22.74 13.43
N ASP A 307 -19.16 22.16 12.83
CA ASP A 307 -20.43 22.84 12.51
C ASP A 307 -20.38 23.97 11.46
N GLY A 308 -19.40 23.93 10.56
CA GLY A 308 -19.38 24.86 9.43
C GLY A 308 -18.71 26.19 9.75
N GLU A 309 -17.82 26.22 10.75
CA GLU A 309 -16.90 27.33 11.04
C GLU A 309 -15.77 27.42 9.99
N ARG A 310 -16.11 27.24 8.71
CA ARG A 310 -15.19 27.40 7.57
C ARG A 310 -14.51 28.77 7.62
N ASP A 311 -15.24 29.82 8.01
CA ASP A 311 -14.69 31.16 8.10
C ASP A 311 -13.52 31.24 9.10
N VAL A 312 -13.57 30.52 10.22
CA VAL A 312 -12.47 30.45 11.19
C VAL A 312 -11.24 29.81 10.55
N LEU A 313 -11.42 28.68 9.85
CA LEU A 313 -10.33 28.01 9.12
C LEU A 313 -9.72 28.91 8.02
N MET A 314 -10.56 29.65 7.28
CA MET A 314 -10.09 30.52 6.19
C MET A 314 -9.22 31.68 6.68
N GLU A 315 -9.37 32.14 7.91
CA GLU A 315 -8.48 33.17 8.49
C GLU A 315 -7.02 32.66 8.61
N PHE A 316 -6.78 31.35 8.64
CA PHE A 316 -5.43 30.77 8.70
C PHE A 316 -4.74 30.63 7.34
N VAL A 317 -5.36 31.03 6.22
CA VAL A 317 -4.73 31.04 4.88
C VAL A 317 -3.35 31.73 4.88
N PRO A 318 -3.16 32.93 5.43
CA PRO A 318 -1.85 33.59 5.45
C PRO A 318 -0.77 32.80 6.20
N PHE A 319 -1.16 31.99 7.18
CA PHE A 319 -0.23 31.11 7.90
C PHE A 319 0.11 29.86 7.07
N PHE A 320 -0.90 29.15 6.56
CA PHE A 320 -0.69 27.90 5.84
C PHE A 320 0.03 28.10 4.50
N GLU A 321 -0.31 29.15 3.75
CA GLU A 321 0.25 29.40 2.41
C GLU A 321 1.63 30.09 2.43
N ASP A 322 2.07 30.65 3.57
CA ASP A 322 3.40 31.28 3.64
C ASP A 322 4.52 30.23 3.69
N SER A 323 5.24 30.10 2.57
CA SER A 323 6.38 29.19 2.44
C SER A 323 7.56 29.48 3.37
N ALA A 324 7.68 30.70 3.91
CA ALA A 324 8.74 31.08 4.84
C ALA A 324 8.47 30.63 6.28
N ILE A 325 7.20 30.35 6.63
CA ILE A 325 6.84 29.82 7.93
C ILE A 325 7.12 28.31 7.94
N ARG A 326 7.91 27.85 8.91
CA ARG A 326 8.36 26.46 9.00
C ARG A 326 7.36 25.59 9.75
N LYS A 327 6.72 24.65 9.05
CA LYS A 327 5.75 23.72 9.64
C LYS A 327 6.26 22.28 9.73
N VAL A 328 6.05 21.66 10.88
CA VAL A 328 6.43 20.29 11.20
C VAL A 328 5.18 19.45 11.42
N TRP A 329 5.21 18.21 10.94
CA TRP A 329 4.05 17.33 10.92
C TRP A 329 4.45 15.92 11.39
N HIS A 330 3.43 15.12 11.70
CA HIS A 330 3.57 13.68 11.85
C HIS A 330 2.64 13.02 10.84
N ASN A 331 3.17 12.66 9.66
CA ASN A 331 2.42 12.28 8.46
C ASN A 331 1.84 13.45 7.64
N TYR A 332 2.72 14.35 7.19
CA TYR A 332 2.37 15.58 6.45
C TYR A 332 1.39 15.37 5.28
N SER A 333 1.51 14.25 4.55
CA SER A 333 0.62 13.92 3.44
C SER A 333 -0.85 14.04 3.83
N PHE A 334 -1.24 13.44 4.96
CA PHE A 334 -2.63 13.37 5.38
C PHE A 334 -3.19 14.76 5.69
N ASP A 335 -2.53 15.49 6.60
CA ASP A 335 -2.96 16.83 7.02
C ASP A 335 -2.99 17.82 5.85
N LYS A 336 -2.00 17.73 4.95
CA LYS A 336 -1.93 18.61 3.77
C LYS A 336 -3.16 18.42 2.88
N HIS A 337 -3.52 17.18 2.56
CA HIS A 337 -4.64 16.88 1.66
C HIS A 337 -5.98 17.32 2.25
N VAL A 338 -6.23 17.04 3.54
CA VAL A 338 -7.49 17.42 4.18
C VAL A 338 -7.65 18.94 4.31
N ILE A 339 -6.56 19.70 4.51
CA ILE A 339 -6.60 21.16 4.47
C ILE A 339 -6.81 21.67 3.02
N GLU A 340 -6.16 21.05 2.04
CA GLU A 340 -6.29 21.43 0.62
C GLU A 340 -7.71 21.19 0.07
N ASN A 341 -8.52 20.30 0.69
CA ASN A 341 -9.93 20.13 0.36
C ASN A 341 -10.75 21.44 0.52
N TYR A 342 -10.29 22.36 1.37
CA TYR A 342 -10.93 23.67 1.57
C TYR A 342 -10.43 24.76 0.60
N GLY A 343 -9.48 24.43 -0.27
CA GLY A 343 -8.85 25.36 -1.22
C GLY A 343 -7.61 26.10 -0.68
N ILE A 344 -7.07 25.68 0.47
CA ILE A 344 -5.91 26.31 1.13
C ILE A 344 -4.63 25.58 0.70
N LYS A 345 -3.69 26.27 0.04
CA LYS A 345 -2.45 25.64 -0.47
C LYS A 345 -1.37 25.58 0.60
N VAL A 346 -1.34 24.50 1.36
CA VAL A 346 -0.38 24.33 2.46
C VAL A 346 1.06 24.33 1.94
N ALA A 347 1.83 25.33 2.37
CA ALA A 347 3.24 25.55 2.07
C ALA A 347 4.09 25.56 3.35
N GLY A 348 5.41 25.66 3.20
CA GLY A 348 6.34 25.74 4.35
C GLY A 348 6.59 24.38 5.01
N PHE A 349 6.54 23.29 4.24
CA PHE A 349 6.90 21.95 4.71
C PHE A 349 8.37 21.92 5.18
N HIS A 350 8.56 21.96 6.50
CA HIS A 350 9.88 22.00 7.12
C HIS A 350 10.35 20.61 7.52
N ALA A 351 9.51 19.83 8.21
CA ALA A 351 9.83 18.44 8.50
C ALA A 351 8.63 17.51 8.72
N ASP A 352 8.85 16.21 8.51
CA ASP A 352 7.97 15.15 8.96
C ASP A 352 8.70 14.24 9.96
N THR A 353 8.14 14.11 11.16
CA THR A 353 8.75 13.29 12.22
C THR A 353 8.78 11.80 11.90
N MET A 354 7.85 11.29 11.07
CA MET A 354 7.91 9.91 10.58
C MET A 354 9.11 9.68 9.67
N HIS A 355 9.42 10.64 8.79
CA HIS A 355 10.62 10.57 7.95
C HIS A 355 11.87 10.57 8.81
N LEU A 356 11.99 11.52 9.75
CA LEU A 356 13.15 11.61 10.64
C LEU A 356 13.34 10.33 11.47
N ALA A 357 12.25 9.76 12.00
CA ALA A 357 12.29 8.53 12.78
C ALA A 357 12.74 7.33 11.94
N ARG A 358 12.26 7.24 10.69
CA ARG A 358 12.63 6.17 9.76
C ARG A 358 14.07 6.28 9.27
N LEU A 359 14.59 7.51 9.13
CA LEU A 359 16.00 7.74 8.80
C LEU A 359 16.89 7.38 9.98
N TRP A 360 16.44 7.72 11.19
CA TRP A 360 17.16 7.39 12.41
C TRP A 360 17.25 5.88 12.63
N ASP A 361 16.14 5.16 12.46
CA ASP A 361 16.11 3.70 12.53
C ASP A 361 14.99 3.11 11.65
N SER A 362 15.39 2.44 10.57
CA SER A 362 14.48 1.81 9.60
C SER A 362 13.96 0.43 10.04
N SER A 363 14.40 -0.09 11.19
CA SER A 363 14.10 -1.44 11.69
C SER A 363 13.07 -1.45 12.84
N ARG A 364 12.41 -0.33 13.13
CA ARG A 364 11.49 -0.17 14.28
C ARG A 364 10.14 -0.87 14.16
N ARG A 365 9.87 -1.57 13.06
CA ARG A 365 8.57 -2.20 12.83
C ARG A 365 8.20 -3.24 13.90
N LEU A 366 9.21 -3.93 14.46
CA LEU A 366 9.03 -4.88 15.56
C LEU A 366 9.10 -4.22 16.95
N ASP A 367 9.26 -2.90 16.99
CA ASP A 367 9.71 -2.13 18.14
C ASP A 367 8.87 -0.84 18.27
N GLY A 368 7.56 -1.01 18.44
CA GLY A 368 6.59 0.08 18.59
C GLY A 368 6.21 0.81 17.30
N GLY A 369 6.91 0.57 16.18
CA GLY A 369 6.62 1.19 14.89
C GLY A 369 7.01 2.67 14.84
N TYR A 370 6.29 3.42 14.00
CA TYR A 370 6.51 4.84 13.73
C TYR A 370 5.32 5.73 14.12
N SER A 371 4.34 5.19 14.84
CA SER A 371 3.24 6.02 15.35
C SER A 371 3.76 7.04 16.36
N LEU A 372 3.08 8.18 16.46
CA LEU A 372 3.44 9.21 17.43
C LEU A 372 3.45 8.66 18.86
N GLU A 373 2.48 7.81 19.22
CA GLU A 373 2.46 7.07 20.49
C GLU A 373 3.69 6.16 20.67
N GLY A 374 4.05 5.37 19.65
CA GLY A 374 5.17 4.43 19.74
C GLY A 374 6.52 5.13 19.83
N LEU A 375 6.67 6.28 19.17
CA LEU A 375 7.89 7.08 19.17
C LEU A 375 8.03 7.92 20.45
N THR A 376 6.97 8.58 20.90
CA THR A 376 7.05 9.42 22.11
C THR A 376 7.17 8.63 23.40
N ASN A 377 6.68 7.39 23.43
CA ASN A 377 6.85 6.50 24.59
C ASN A 377 8.20 5.75 24.60
N ASP A 378 9.01 5.83 23.54
CA ASP A 378 10.31 5.17 23.49
C ASP A 378 11.41 6.07 24.04
N SER A 379 11.98 5.68 25.18
CA SER A 379 13.08 6.41 25.82
C SER A 379 14.34 6.53 24.96
N ARG A 380 14.58 5.60 24.03
CA ARG A 380 15.70 5.69 23.07
C ARG A 380 15.46 6.79 22.04
N VAL A 381 14.19 7.04 21.69
CA VAL A 381 13.77 8.09 20.74
C VAL A 381 13.68 9.45 21.43
N MET A 382 13.11 9.54 22.63
CA MET A 382 12.92 10.83 23.32
C MET A 382 14.10 11.25 24.22
N GLY A 383 15.07 10.36 24.49
CA GLY A 383 16.21 10.65 25.36
C GLY A 383 15.85 10.72 26.85
N VAL A 384 16.55 11.55 27.64
CA VAL A 384 16.19 11.84 29.04
C VAL A 384 14.94 12.70 29.04
N VAL A 385 13.80 12.04 28.96
CA VAL A 385 12.48 12.67 29.04
C VAL A 385 12.42 13.51 30.32
N PRO A 386 12.11 14.82 30.26
CA PRO A 386 11.84 15.62 31.45
C PRO A 386 10.83 14.88 32.33
N LYS A 387 11.07 14.81 33.65
CA LYS A 387 10.26 13.98 34.58
C LYS A 387 8.75 14.25 34.53
N GLU A 388 8.35 15.43 34.08
CA GLU A 388 6.94 15.81 33.89
C GLU A 388 6.25 14.99 32.79
N LEU A 389 6.98 14.58 31.74
CA LEU A 389 6.46 13.83 30.60
C LEU A 389 6.50 12.31 30.77
N GLN A 390 7.34 11.78 31.68
CA GLN A 390 7.31 10.35 32.03
C GLN A 390 5.94 9.90 32.59
N LYS A 391 5.10 10.85 33.06
CA LYS A 391 3.75 10.59 33.57
C LYS A 391 2.64 10.75 32.53
N ILE A 392 2.86 11.43 31.41
CA ILE A 392 1.83 11.79 30.41
C ILE A 392 2.24 11.36 28.98
N GLY A 393 2.96 10.24 28.84
CA GLY A 393 3.25 9.70 27.50
C GLY A 393 1.98 9.56 26.65
N LYS A 394 2.06 9.83 25.34
CA LYS A 394 0.89 9.80 24.46
C LYS A 394 0.25 8.42 24.55
N ARG A 395 -1.07 8.38 24.73
CA ARG A 395 -1.86 7.14 24.81
C ARG A 395 -2.80 7.07 23.63
N SER A 396 -3.09 5.84 23.18
CA SER A 396 -4.05 5.62 22.11
C SER A 396 -5.43 6.21 22.41
N MET A 397 -6.13 6.63 21.37
CA MET A 397 -7.52 7.12 21.46
C MET A 397 -8.43 6.07 22.11
N LYS A 398 -8.19 4.78 21.83
CA LYS A 398 -8.90 3.67 22.46
C LYS A 398 -8.68 3.59 23.96
N THR A 399 -7.46 3.83 24.44
CA THR A 399 -7.16 3.79 25.88
C THR A 399 -7.88 4.92 26.61
N ILE A 400 -7.96 6.11 26.00
CA ILE A 400 -8.55 7.30 26.64
C ILE A 400 -10.08 7.29 26.51
N PHE A 401 -10.61 7.10 25.30
CA PHE A 401 -12.02 7.29 24.97
C PHE A 401 -12.78 5.97 24.76
N GLY A 402 -12.07 4.85 24.64
CA GLY A 402 -12.69 3.55 24.38
C GLY A 402 -13.51 3.03 25.55
N ARG A 403 -14.74 2.59 25.24
CA ARG A 403 -15.65 1.95 26.19
C ARG A 403 -15.95 0.52 25.74
N LYS A 404 -15.96 -0.43 26.68
CA LYS A 404 -16.36 -1.80 26.35
C LYS A 404 -17.87 -1.83 26.10
N LYS A 405 -18.28 -2.47 25.01
CA LYS A 405 -19.70 -2.68 24.71
C LYS A 405 -20.31 -3.60 25.76
N ILE A 406 -21.34 -3.14 26.47
CA ILE A 406 -22.08 -3.97 27.41
C ILE A 406 -22.91 -4.97 26.61
N LYS A 407 -22.85 -6.25 26.96
CA LYS A 407 -23.67 -7.31 26.35
C LYS A 407 -25.12 -7.18 26.83
N LYS A 408 -26.05 -7.86 26.14
CA LYS A 408 -27.47 -7.91 26.54
C LYS A 408 -27.71 -8.42 27.97
N ASP A 409 -26.74 -9.17 28.53
CA ASP A 409 -26.77 -9.71 29.90
C ASP A 409 -26.16 -8.76 30.95
N GLY A 410 -25.77 -7.54 30.58
CA GLY A 410 -25.12 -6.58 31.47
C GLY A 410 -23.62 -6.80 31.70
N SER A 411 -23.04 -7.88 31.18
CA SER A 411 -21.60 -8.17 31.30
C SER A 411 -20.77 -7.40 30.25
N GLU A 412 -19.50 -7.14 30.57
CA GLU A 412 -18.60 -6.48 29.62
C GLU A 412 -18.32 -7.36 28.39
N GLY A 413 -18.54 -6.79 27.20
CA GLY A 413 -18.14 -7.37 25.94
C GLY A 413 -16.63 -7.25 25.69
N LYS A 414 -16.12 -8.10 24.80
CA LYS A 414 -14.70 -8.06 24.36
C LYS A 414 -14.39 -6.93 23.37
N ILE A 415 -15.43 -6.23 22.88
CA ILE A 415 -15.30 -5.20 21.85
C ILE A 415 -15.31 -3.83 22.52
N THR A 416 -14.23 -3.10 22.36
CA THR A 416 -14.16 -1.68 22.71
C THR A 416 -14.64 -0.85 21.53
N THR A 417 -15.51 0.11 21.77
CA THR A 417 -15.98 1.10 20.80
C THR A 417 -15.54 2.49 21.26
N ILE A 418 -15.26 3.37 20.31
CA ILE A 418 -14.96 4.78 20.53
C ILE A 418 -16.10 5.53 19.84
N GLU A 419 -16.58 6.61 20.47
CA GLU A 419 -17.56 7.48 19.83
C GLU A 419 -16.93 8.21 18.62
N SER A 420 -17.76 8.80 17.77
CA SER A 420 -17.25 9.58 16.63
C SER A 420 -16.51 10.85 17.12
N VAL A 421 -15.62 11.39 16.28
CA VAL A 421 -14.83 12.58 16.60
C VAL A 421 -15.74 13.76 16.98
N GLU A 422 -16.85 13.94 16.27
CA GLU A 422 -17.84 14.98 16.53
C GLU A 422 -18.49 14.83 17.90
N VAL A 423 -18.79 13.59 18.32
CA VAL A 423 -19.36 13.32 19.64
C VAL A 423 -18.30 13.57 20.72
N LEU A 424 -17.04 13.17 20.51
CA LEU A 424 -15.96 13.41 21.46
C LEU A 424 -15.68 14.91 21.64
N GLN A 425 -15.66 15.68 20.55
CA GLN A 425 -15.42 17.12 20.56
C GLN A 425 -16.53 17.92 21.26
N ARG A 426 -17.76 17.38 21.31
CA ARG A 426 -18.89 17.97 22.03
C ARG A 426 -19.02 17.50 23.48
N GLU A 427 -19.03 16.19 23.70
CA GLU A 427 -19.36 15.59 25.01
C GLU A 427 -18.14 15.48 25.94
N ASP A 428 -16.97 15.11 25.40
CA ASP A 428 -15.71 14.97 26.15
C ASP A 428 -14.76 16.13 25.78
N ARG A 429 -15.30 17.34 25.58
CA ARG A 429 -14.64 18.51 24.95
C ARG A 429 -13.26 18.85 25.51
N GLU A 430 -13.11 19.04 26.81
CA GLU A 430 -11.80 19.40 27.41
C GLU A 430 -10.73 18.33 27.19
N LEU A 431 -11.13 17.05 27.28
CA LEU A 431 -10.24 15.92 27.04
C LEU A 431 -9.90 15.79 25.56
N TRP A 432 -10.85 16.07 24.67
CA TRP A 432 -10.64 16.09 23.22
C TRP A 432 -9.66 17.18 22.81
N ILE A 433 -9.88 18.42 23.28
CA ILE A 433 -8.97 19.56 23.07
C ILE A 433 -7.56 19.22 23.56
N SER A 434 -7.46 18.62 24.75
CA SER A 434 -6.18 18.18 25.32
C SER A 434 -5.52 17.06 24.51
N TYR A 435 -6.30 16.12 23.98
CA TYR A 435 -5.81 15.00 23.17
C TYR A 435 -5.18 15.48 21.86
N SER A 436 -5.93 16.28 21.10
CA SER A 436 -5.51 16.83 19.81
C SER A 436 -4.35 17.83 19.98
N SER A 437 -4.41 18.68 21.02
CA SER A 437 -3.30 19.60 21.32
C SER A 437 -2.02 18.85 21.71
N LEU A 438 -2.13 17.68 22.34
CA LEU A 438 -0.97 16.86 22.69
C LEU A 438 -0.29 16.30 21.43
N ASP A 439 -0.97 16.13 20.30
CA ASP A 439 -0.38 15.64 19.05
C ASP A 439 0.62 16.65 18.46
N SER A 440 0.24 17.91 18.31
CA SER A 440 1.17 18.97 17.87
C SER A 440 2.31 19.21 18.87
N MET A 441 2.02 19.23 20.17
CA MET A 441 3.06 19.35 21.22
C MET A 441 4.05 18.18 21.19
N SER A 442 3.56 16.95 21.03
CA SER A 442 4.37 15.74 20.93
C SER A 442 5.21 15.73 19.65
N THR A 443 4.62 16.18 18.54
CA THR A 443 5.27 16.28 17.23
C THR A 443 6.47 17.20 17.26
N LEU A 444 6.36 18.41 17.85
CA LEU A 444 7.50 19.33 17.90
C LEU A 444 8.66 18.79 18.75
N ARG A 445 8.34 18.23 19.93
CA ARG A 445 9.34 17.63 20.82
C ARG A 445 10.02 16.42 20.19
N LEU A 446 9.24 15.59 19.49
CA LEU A 446 9.77 14.45 18.75
C LEU A 446 10.71 14.91 17.63
N TYR A 447 10.32 15.96 16.90
CA TYR A 447 11.17 16.58 15.89
C TYR A 447 12.50 17.06 16.47
N GLU A 448 12.49 17.79 17.58
CA GLU A 448 13.72 18.28 18.23
C GLU A 448 14.64 17.14 18.66
N SER A 449 14.07 16.09 19.27
CA SER A 449 14.84 14.92 19.68
C SER A 449 15.45 14.17 18.49
N LEU A 450 14.66 13.91 17.45
CA LEU A 450 15.13 13.21 16.25
C LEU A 450 16.14 14.04 15.46
N LYS A 451 15.92 15.35 15.31
CA LYS A 451 16.87 16.28 14.71
C LYS A 451 18.21 16.21 15.44
N SER A 452 18.22 16.37 16.77
CA SER A 452 19.45 16.28 17.56
C SER A 452 20.17 14.94 17.39
N LYS A 453 19.43 13.84 17.27
CA LYS A 453 20.01 12.51 17.04
C LYS A 453 20.59 12.34 15.64
N LEU A 454 19.93 12.88 14.63
CA LEU A 454 20.39 12.82 13.24
C LEU A 454 21.60 13.73 13.01
N GLU A 455 21.64 14.91 13.63
CA GLU A 455 22.79 15.82 13.62
C GLU A 455 24.05 15.16 14.21
N LYS A 456 23.88 14.27 15.21
CA LYS A 456 24.98 13.50 15.81
C LYS A 456 25.41 12.29 15.00
N LYS A 457 24.63 11.88 13.99
CA LYS A 457 24.97 10.75 13.12
C LYS A 457 25.71 11.28 11.89
N HIS A 458 26.97 10.87 11.76
CA HIS A 458 27.78 11.22 10.60
C HIS A 458 27.19 10.62 9.32
N TRP A 459 27.03 11.45 8.31
CA TRP A 459 26.70 11.04 6.96
C TRP A 459 27.98 10.94 6.15
N THR A 460 28.30 9.72 5.72
CA THR A 460 29.47 9.43 4.89
C THR A 460 29.00 8.87 3.56
N PHE A 461 29.56 9.39 2.47
CA PHE A 461 29.25 9.01 1.11
C PHE A 461 30.57 8.76 0.37
N ASP A 462 30.75 7.54 -0.16
CA ASP A 462 31.99 7.13 -0.86
C ASP A 462 33.28 7.44 -0.06
N GLY A 463 33.27 7.08 1.23
CA GLY A 463 34.39 7.36 2.16
C GLY A 463 34.58 8.84 2.53
N CYS A 464 33.79 9.76 1.96
CA CYS A 464 33.88 11.19 2.21
C CYS A 464 32.78 11.65 3.19
N PRO A 465 33.13 12.31 4.31
CA PRO A 465 32.14 12.96 5.17
C PRO A 465 31.38 14.04 4.40
N ARG A 466 30.05 14.02 4.47
CA ARG A 466 29.15 15.01 3.83
C ARG A 466 28.37 15.87 4.82
N GLY A 467 28.54 15.62 6.12
CA GLY A 467 27.83 16.27 7.20
C GLY A 467 27.18 15.25 8.11
N SER A 468 25.93 15.52 8.48
CA SER A 468 25.09 14.68 9.31
C SER A 468 23.97 14.01 8.53
N LEU A 469 23.31 13.01 9.11
CA LEU A 469 22.10 12.45 8.51
C LEU A 469 20.93 13.45 8.52
N TYR A 470 20.99 14.52 9.31
CA TYR A 470 20.01 15.60 9.19
C TYR A 470 20.22 16.40 7.90
N ASP A 471 21.48 16.64 7.50
CA ASP A 471 21.78 17.27 6.21
C ASP A 471 21.29 16.40 5.04
N PHE A 472 21.48 15.07 5.13
CA PHE A 472 20.90 14.12 4.17
C PHE A 472 19.36 14.23 4.11
N TYR A 473 18.70 14.37 5.27
CA TYR A 473 17.25 14.55 5.33
C TYR A 473 16.82 15.83 4.59
N GLU A 474 17.50 16.95 4.84
CA GLU A 474 17.20 18.22 4.22
C GLU A 474 17.44 18.23 2.71
N GLU A 475 18.51 17.56 2.28
CA GLU A 475 18.94 17.49 0.89
C GLU A 475 18.07 16.54 0.04
N TYR A 476 17.68 15.39 0.59
CA TYR A 476 17.02 14.32 -0.17
C TYR A 476 15.61 14.00 0.33
N TRP A 477 15.43 13.65 1.61
CA TRP A 477 14.15 13.11 2.09
C TRP A 477 13.04 14.16 2.22
N ARG A 478 13.37 15.40 2.58
CA ARG A 478 12.42 16.51 2.60
C ARG A 478 11.86 16.82 1.20
N PRO A 479 12.69 17.09 0.16
CA PRO A 479 12.16 17.32 -1.18
C PRO A 479 11.47 16.07 -1.75
N PHE A 480 11.99 14.88 -1.49
CA PHE A 480 11.33 13.63 -1.90
C PHE A 480 9.93 13.48 -1.28
N GLY A 481 9.79 13.73 0.03
CA GLY A 481 8.49 13.74 0.70
C GLY A 481 7.51 14.72 0.06
N ALA A 482 7.96 15.92 -0.29
CA ALA A 482 7.12 16.90 -0.98
C ALA A 482 6.67 16.44 -2.38
N ILE A 483 7.53 15.72 -3.10
CA ILE A 483 7.20 15.14 -4.42
C ILE A 483 6.13 14.06 -4.27
N LEU A 484 6.26 13.17 -3.28
CA LEU A 484 5.27 12.10 -3.06
C LEU A 484 3.87 12.67 -2.83
N VAL A 485 3.76 13.72 -2.01
CA VAL A 485 2.47 14.36 -1.75
C VAL A 485 1.89 15.00 -3.01
N LYS A 486 2.72 15.63 -3.87
CA LYS A 486 2.27 16.15 -5.17
C LYS A 486 1.76 15.06 -6.10
N MET A 487 2.42 13.90 -6.14
CA MET A 487 2.00 12.75 -6.96
C MET A 487 0.64 12.21 -6.50
N GLU A 488 0.42 12.15 -5.18
CA GLU A 488 -0.87 11.74 -4.61
C GLU A 488 -2.00 12.68 -5.05
N THR A 489 -1.79 14.00 -5.02
CA THR A 489 -2.75 15.00 -5.53
C THR A 489 -2.97 14.87 -7.03
N ALA A 490 -1.89 14.66 -7.81
CA ALA A 490 -1.95 14.60 -9.27
C ALA A 490 -2.81 13.44 -9.78
N GLY A 491 -2.71 12.27 -9.13
CA GLY A 491 -3.46 11.10 -9.55
C GLY A 491 -3.01 10.52 -10.90
N MET A 492 -3.56 9.37 -11.25
CA MET A 492 -3.49 8.81 -12.60
C MET A 492 -4.91 8.54 -13.11
N LEU A 493 -5.18 8.84 -14.37
CA LEU A 493 -6.48 8.58 -14.98
C LEU A 493 -6.67 7.08 -15.24
N VAL A 494 -7.88 6.59 -14.96
CA VAL A 494 -8.25 5.19 -15.18
C VAL A 494 -9.55 5.08 -15.98
N ASP A 495 -9.52 4.27 -17.03
CA ASP A 495 -10.65 3.88 -17.85
C ASP A 495 -11.47 2.81 -17.13
N ARG A 496 -12.52 3.25 -16.44
CA ARG A 496 -13.45 2.38 -15.69
C ARG A 496 -14.31 1.53 -16.61
N ALA A 497 -14.60 1.98 -17.83
CA ALA A 497 -15.40 1.23 -18.78
C ALA A 497 -14.62 -0.01 -19.25
N TYR A 498 -13.35 0.17 -19.59
CA TYR A 498 -12.45 -0.93 -19.91
C TYR A 498 -12.33 -1.93 -18.75
N LEU A 499 -12.16 -1.46 -17.51
CA LEU A 499 -12.09 -2.34 -16.34
C LEU A 499 -13.39 -3.13 -16.12
N SER A 500 -14.56 -2.54 -16.37
CA SER A 500 -15.84 -3.23 -16.25
C SER A 500 -15.98 -4.38 -17.25
N GLU A 501 -15.53 -4.19 -18.49
CA GLU A 501 -15.51 -5.27 -19.48
C GLU A 501 -14.51 -6.37 -19.11
N VAL A 502 -13.32 -5.98 -18.62
CA VAL A 502 -12.33 -6.94 -18.13
C VAL A 502 -12.87 -7.76 -16.95
N GLU A 503 -13.61 -7.14 -16.03
CA GLU A 503 -14.25 -7.83 -14.91
C GLU A 503 -15.23 -8.91 -15.39
N LYS A 504 -16.07 -8.60 -16.39
CA LYS A 504 -17.02 -9.58 -16.96
C LYS A 504 -16.28 -10.79 -17.53
N VAL A 505 -15.21 -10.56 -18.30
CA VAL A 505 -14.37 -11.63 -18.87
C VAL A 505 -13.72 -12.46 -17.77
N ALA A 506 -13.16 -11.81 -16.74
CA ALA A 506 -12.54 -12.49 -15.62
C ALA A 506 -13.54 -13.36 -14.83
N VAL A 507 -14.74 -12.84 -14.57
CA VAL A 507 -15.82 -13.58 -13.89
C VAL A 507 -16.29 -14.79 -14.72
N ALA A 508 -16.42 -14.63 -16.04
CA ALA A 508 -16.77 -15.73 -16.94
C ALA A 508 -15.68 -16.82 -16.95
N GLN A 509 -14.40 -16.44 -17.09
CA GLN A 509 -13.28 -17.38 -17.06
C GLN A 509 -13.16 -18.11 -15.71
N ARG A 510 -13.40 -17.41 -14.59
CA ARG A 510 -13.47 -18.02 -13.26
C ARG A 510 -14.54 -19.11 -13.21
N LYS A 511 -15.73 -18.85 -13.77
CA LYS A 511 -16.83 -19.81 -13.81
C LYS A 511 -16.47 -21.04 -14.64
N VAL A 512 -15.90 -20.86 -15.84
CA VAL A 512 -15.46 -21.98 -16.69
C VAL A 512 -14.42 -22.85 -15.99
N ALA A 513 -13.44 -22.24 -15.33
CA ALA A 513 -12.43 -22.97 -14.56
C ALA A 513 -13.04 -23.72 -13.37
N ALA A 514 -14.01 -23.12 -12.68
CA ALA A 514 -14.75 -23.76 -11.58
C ALA A 514 -15.55 -24.97 -12.07
N ASP A 515 -16.32 -24.81 -13.15
CA ASP A 515 -17.14 -25.86 -13.74
C ASP A 515 -16.27 -27.03 -14.21
N LYS A 516 -15.11 -26.74 -14.82
CA LYS A 516 -14.13 -27.76 -15.22
C LYS A 516 -13.62 -28.56 -14.03
N PHE A 517 -13.23 -27.90 -12.95
CA PHE A 517 -12.76 -28.57 -11.75
C PHE A 517 -13.86 -29.39 -11.08
N GLN A 518 -15.05 -28.81 -10.91
CA GLN A 518 -16.22 -29.47 -10.32
C GLN A 518 -16.63 -30.71 -11.12
N LYS A 519 -16.67 -30.62 -12.46
CA LYS A 519 -16.95 -31.76 -13.35
C LYS A 519 -15.93 -32.88 -13.15
N TRP A 520 -14.64 -32.55 -13.11
CA TRP A 520 -13.59 -33.54 -12.83
C TRP A 520 -13.72 -34.16 -11.43
N ALA A 521 -13.87 -33.35 -10.39
CA ALA A 521 -13.98 -33.82 -9.01
C ALA A 521 -15.25 -34.68 -8.81
N SER A 522 -16.33 -34.39 -9.52
CA SER A 522 -17.58 -35.15 -9.47
C SER A 522 -17.47 -36.59 -9.96
N LYS A 523 -16.44 -36.91 -10.77
CA LYS A 523 -16.13 -38.28 -11.17
C LYS A 523 -15.75 -39.17 -9.97
N TYR A 524 -15.18 -38.56 -8.92
CA TYR A 524 -14.70 -39.26 -7.72
C TYR A 524 -15.58 -39.02 -6.49
N CYS A 525 -16.14 -37.82 -6.35
CA CYS A 525 -17.03 -37.43 -5.26
C CYS A 525 -18.28 -36.76 -5.87
N PRO A 526 -19.42 -37.46 -6.00
CA PRO A 526 -20.60 -36.95 -6.73
C PRO A 526 -21.11 -35.58 -6.26
N ASP A 527 -20.97 -35.29 -4.96
CA ASP A 527 -21.38 -34.03 -4.34
C ASP A 527 -20.40 -32.87 -4.59
N ALA A 528 -19.19 -33.15 -5.09
CA ALA A 528 -18.21 -32.13 -5.46
C ALA A 528 -18.70 -31.21 -6.59
N LYS A 529 -19.71 -31.61 -7.38
CA LYS A 529 -20.34 -30.71 -8.36
C LYS A 529 -21.01 -29.47 -7.75
N TYR A 530 -21.30 -29.50 -6.44
CA TYR A 530 -21.90 -28.39 -5.70
C TYR A 530 -20.89 -27.71 -4.76
N MET A 531 -19.61 -28.10 -4.81
CA MET A 531 -18.61 -27.58 -3.89
C MET A 531 -18.29 -26.11 -4.19
N ASN A 532 -18.05 -25.34 -3.14
CA ASN A 532 -17.48 -24.01 -3.28
C ASN A 532 -15.96 -24.13 -3.47
N VAL A 533 -15.51 -24.02 -4.72
CA VAL A 533 -14.09 -24.06 -5.12
C VAL A 533 -13.25 -22.92 -4.55
N ASN A 534 -13.87 -21.87 -3.99
CA ASN A 534 -13.16 -20.78 -3.30
C ASN A 534 -12.97 -21.05 -1.81
N SER A 535 -13.46 -22.19 -1.31
CA SER A 535 -13.30 -22.57 0.09
C SER A 535 -12.06 -23.43 0.29
N ASP A 536 -11.02 -22.85 0.88
CA ASP A 536 -9.82 -23.57 1.33
C ASP A 536 -10.17 -24.81 2.16
N THR A 537 -11.22 -24.74 2.96
CA THR A 537 -11.69 -25.86 3.79
C THR A 537 -12.23 -27.00 2.94
N GLN A 538 -13.00 -26.70 1.89
CA GLN A 538 -13.56 -27.73 0.99
C GLN A 538 -12.48 -28.36 0.13
N ILE A 539 -11.59 -27.55 -0.47
CA ILE A 539 -10.46 -28.07 -1.26
C ILE A 539 -9.53 -28.93 -0.39
N ARG A 540 -9.22 -28.46 0.83
CA ARG A 540 -8.39 -29.22 1.77
C ARG A 540 -9.04 -30.54 2.15
N GLN A 541 -10.36 -30.55 2.38
CA GLN A 541 -11.11 -31.77 2.67
C GLN A 541 -11.07 -32.76 1.51
N LEU A 542 -11.19 -32.27 0.27
CA LEU A 542 -11.20 -33.08 -0.95
C LEU A 542 -9.84 -33.74 -1.23
N PHE A 543 -8.72 -33.05 -1.00
CA PHE A 543 -7.38 -33.57 -1.32
C PHE A 543 -6.65 -34.24 -0.15
N PHE A 544 -6.95 -33.84 1.08
CA PHE A 544 -6.16 -34.18 2.27
C PHE A 544 -7.00 -34.72 3.43
N GLY A 545 -8.19 -35.26 3.14
CA GLY A 545 -8.98 -35.95 4.16
C GLY A 545 -8.21 -37.15 4.75
N GLY A 546 -8.18 -37.26 6.08
CA GLY A 546 -7.39 -38.27 6.80
C GLY A 546 -5.97 -37.84 7.20
N ILE A 547 -5.52 -36.62 6.85
CA ILE A 547 -4.19 -36.13 7.25
C ILE A 547 -4.18 -35.59 8.69
N GLU A 548 -3.11 -35.89 9.41
CA GLU A 548 -2.83 -35.40 10.77
C GLU A 548 -2.38 -33.93 10.78
N ASN A 549 -2.80 -33.18 11.78
CA ASN A 549 -2.33 -31.83 12.03
C ASN A 549 -0.87 -31.85 12.50
N ARG A 550 0.00 -31.11 11.79
CA ARG A 550 1.43 -31.06 12.10
C ARG A 550 1.75 -30.37 13.43
N ARG A 551 0.88 -29.47 13.91
CA ARG A 551 1.07 -28.70 15.15
C ARG A 551 0.43 -29.38 16.35
N ASN A 552 -0.67 -30.10 16.12
CA ASN A 552 -1.44 -30.81 17.15
C ASN A 552 -1.48 -32.31 16.81
N PRO A 553 -0.46 -33.09 17.18
CA PRO A 553 -0.46 -34.53 16.96
C PRO A 553 -1.69 -35.19 17.58
N GLY A 554 -2.31 -36.13 16.87
CA GLY A 554 -3.57 -36.79 17.23
C GLY A 554 -4.85 -36.11 16.70
N GLU A 555 -4.76 -34.91 16.14
CA GLU A 555 -5.90 -34.24 15.48
C GLU A 555 -5.87 -34.55 13.97
N PHE A 556 -6.90 -35.23 13.46
CA PHE A 556 -6.97 -35.63 12.05
C PHE A 556 -8.09 -34.90 11.30
N LEU A 557 -7.83 -34.57 10.04
CA LEU A 557 -8.91 -34.24 9.10
C LEU A 557 -9.77 -35.50 8.92
N PRO A 558 -11.11 -35.42 9.05
CA PRO A 558 -11.95 -36.58 8.81
C PRO A 558 -11.83 -37.02 7.35
N LYS A 559 -12.06 -38.30 7.04
CA LYS A 559 -12.03 -38.80 5.65
C LYS A 559 -13.19 -38.28 4.79
N SER A 560 -14.32 -38.00 5.44
CA SER A 560 -15.50 -37.38 4.84
C SER A 560 -16.06 -36.31 5.77
N ARG A 561 -16.64 -35.25 5.21
CA ARG A 561 -17.25 -34.17 5.98
C ARG A 561 -18.51 -33.64 5.31
N ALA A 562 -19.61 -33.62 6.05
CA ALA A 562 -20.83 -32.95 5.66
C ALA A 562 -20.70 -31.42 5.84
N LEU A 563 -21.04 -30.66 4.80
CA LEU A 563 -20.90 -29.20 4.72
C LEU A 563 -22.17 -28.58 4.16
N LYS A 564 -22.55 -27.41 4.66
CA LYS A 564 -23.71 -26.66 4.13
C LYS A 564 -23.24 -25.68 3.06
N VAL A 565 -23.86 -25.73 1.88
CA VAL A 565 -23.60 -24.80 0.76
C VAL A 565 -24.91 -24.15 0.28
N PRO A 566 -24.87 -22.94 -0.31
CA PRO A 566 -26.04 -22.32 -0.93
C PRO A 566 -26.69 -23.23 -1.97
N ASN A 567 -28.01 -23.15 -2.09
CA ASN A 567 -28.79 -23.96 -3.01
C ASN A 567 -29.11 -23.15 -4.28
N ASP A 568 -28.14 -23.03 -5.18
CA ASP A 568 -28.24 -22.18 -6.39
C ASP A 568 -28.95 -22.85 -7.57
N VAL A 569 -29.27 -24.14 -7.45
CA VAL A 569 -30.02 -24.90 -8.46
C VAL A 569 -31.51 -24.86 -8.10
N ASN A 570 -32.29 -24.10 -8.87
CA ASN A 570 -33.75 -24.06 -8.80
C ASN A 570 -34.40 -25.38 -9.29
N THR A 571 -34.04 -26.52 -8.72
CA THR A 571 -34.87 -27.73 -8.84
C THR A 571 -35.98 -27.65 -7.80
N VAL A 572 -37.09 -27.02 -8.22
CA VAL A 572 -38.34 -26.99 -7.45
C VAL A 572 -38.97 -28.38 -7.55
N THR A 573 -39.10 -29.08 -6.42
CA THR A 573 -40.13 -30.10 -6.29
C THR A 573 -41.46 -29.39 -6.13
N GLU A 574 -42.45 -29.73 -6.97
CA GLU A 574 -43.78 -29.11 -6.95
C GLU A 574 -44.32 -29.02 -5.52
N GLY A 575 -44.54 -27.79 -5.04
CA GLY A 575 -45.28 -27.49 -3.81
C GLY A 575 -44.50 -27.03 -2.57
N LYS A 576 -43.15 -26.94 -2.54
CA LYS A 576 -42.41 -26.38 -1.38
C LYS A 576 -41.28 -25.43 -1.78
N LYS A 577 -41.11 -24.31 -1.04
CA LYS A 577 -39.97 -23.38 -1.19
C LYS A 577 -38.67 -24.14 -0.96
N ALA A 578 -37.76 -24.09 -1.94
CA ALA A 578 -36.46 -24.75 -1.84
C ALA A 578 -35.67 -24.21 -0.62
N PRO A 579 -34.99 -25.09 0.15
CA PRO A 579 -34.20 -24.66 1.29
C PRO A 579 -33.03 -23.77 0.82
N LYS A 580 -32.75 -22.69 1.57
CA LYS A 580 -31.68 -21.72 1.30
C LYS A 580 -30.28 -22.35 1.23
N TYR A 581 -30.10 -23.50 1.88
CA TYR A 581 -28.85 -24.26 1.92
C TYR A 581 -29.13 -25.74 1.67
N ARG A 582 -28.20 -26.41 1.01
CA ARG A 582 -28.13 -27.87 0.90
C ARG A 582 -26.92 -28.40 1.67
N THR A 583 -27.02 -29.63 2.15
CA THR A 583 -25.88 -30.34 2.74
C THR A 583 -25.23 -31.16 1.64
N ILE A 584 -23.91 -31.03 1.50
CA ILE A 584 -23.08 -31.82 0.60
C ILE A 584 -22.06 -32.61 1.43
N GLU A 585 -21.71 -33.79 0.97
CA GLU A 585 -20.68 -34.62 1.58
C GLU A 585 -19.41 -34.60 0.73
N ILE A 586 -18.32 -34.05 1.27
CA ILE A 586 -17.01 -34.03 0.58
C ILE A 586 -16.12 -35.10 1.20
N CYS A 587 -15.78 -36.11 0.38
CA CYS A 587 -14.82 -37.16 0.71
C CYS A 587 -13.45 -36.90 0.06
N SER A 588 -12.40 -37.46 0.66
CA SER A 588 -11.05 -37.42 0.06
C SER A 588 -11.03 -38.23 -1.24
N ILE A 589 -10.61 -37.63 -2.35
CA ILE A 589 -10.62 -38.27 -3.69
C ILE A 589 -9.31 -38.94 -4.07
N VAL A 590 -8.29 -38.83 -3.22
CA VAL A 590 -6.95 -39.38 -3.46
C VAL A 590 -6.35 -39.89 -2.15
N GLU A 591 -5.70 -41.05 -2.22
CA GLU A 591 -4.92 -41.60 -1.13
C GLU A 591 -3.42 -41.37 -1.41
N GLY A 592 -2.66 -40.98 -0.38
CA GLY A 592 -1.20 -40.82 -0.49
C GLY A 592 -0.70 -39.51 -1.10
N LEU A 593 -1.57 -38.54 -1.40
CA LEU A 593 -1.16 -37.19 -1.77
C LEU A 593 -0.47 -36.49 -0.59
N LYS A 594 0.84 -36.24 -0.70
CA LYS A 594 1.63 -35.65 0.39
C LYS A 594 1.60 -34.12 0.35
N PRO A 595 1.21 -33.44 1.45
CA PRO A 595 1.25 -31.99 1.51
C PRO A 595 2.70 -31.49 1.67
N GLU A 596 3.12 -30.57 0.80
CA GLU A 596 4.46 -29.95 0.86
C GLU A 596 4.47 -28.69 1.74
N VAL A 597 3.33 -27.98 1.80
CA VAL A 597 3.19 -26.70 2.48
C VAL A 597 2.06 -26.79 3.52
N PHE A 598 2.27 -26.19 4.69
CA PHE A 598 1.32 -26.17 5.80
C PHE A 598 0.97 -24.74 6.21
N THR A 599 -0.23 -24.52 6.71
CA THR A 599 -0.67 -23.26 7.30
C THR A 599 -0.05 -23.05 8.69
N ALA A 600 -0.13 -21.82 9.22
CA ALA A 600 0.34 -21.50 10.58
C ALA A 600 -0.39 -22.29 11.69
N SER A 601 -1.60 -22.79 11.38
CA SER A 601 -2.38 -23.67 12.26
C SER A 601 -2.01 -25.15 12.15
N GLY A 602 -1.07 -25.52 11.28
CA GLY A 602 -0.57 -26.89 11.12
C GLY A 602 -1.32 -27.76 10.11
N TRP A 603 -2.30 -27.21 9.39
CA TRP A 603 -3.08 -27.93 8.37
C TRP A 603 -2.41 -27.85 6.97
N PRO A 604 -2.64 -28.81 6.06
CA PRO A 604 -2.20 -28.70 4.66
C PRO A 604 -2.65 -27.39 4.01
N SER A 605 -1.73 -26.69 3.34
CA SER A 605 -2.04 -25.48 2.58
C SER A 605 -2.62 -25.85 1.21
N VAL A 606 -3.64 -25.11 0.79
CA VAL A 606 -4.23 -25.16 -0.56
C VAL A 606 -4.12 -23.80 -1.24
N SER A 607 -3.11 -23.02 -0.86
CA SER A 607 -2.78 -21.76 -1.51
C SER A 607 -2.40 -21.97 -2.98
N GLY A 608 -2.48 -20.91 -3.80
CA GLY A 608 -2.11 -20.99 -5.22
C GLY A 608 -0.71 -21.55 -5.47
N ASP A 609 0.27 -21.30 -4.58
CA ASP A 609 1.62 -21.88 -4.70
C ASP A 609 1.64 -23.38 -4.36
N ALA A 610 0.88 -23.80 -3.34
CA ALA A 610 0.74 -25.21 -2.99
C ALA A 610 0.06 -25.99 -4.13
N LEU A 611 -1.06 -25.47 -4.66
CA LEU A 611 -1.76 -26.08 -5.79
C LEU A 611 -0.90 -26.12 -7.06
N ARG A 612 -0.08 -25.10 -7.32
CA ARG A 612 0.85 -25.08 -8.47
C ARG A 612 1.94 -26.15 -8.36
N SER A 613 2.40 -26.47 -7.15
CA SER A 613 3.31 -27.60 -6.93
C SER A 613 2.64 -28.94 -7.25
N LEU A 614 1.37 -29.08 -6.89
CA LEU A 614 0.57 -30.27 -7.20
C LEU A 614 0.30 -30.42 -8.71
N ALA A 615 -0.04 -29.32 -9.40
CA ALA A 615 -0.37 -29.32 -10.83
C ALA A 615 0.86 -29.43 -11.74
N GLY A 616 1.95 -28.73 -11.42
CA GLY A 616 3.13 -28.61 -12.29
C GLY A 616 3.10 -27.35 -13.17
N LYS A 617 4.00 -27.30 -14.16
CA LYS A 617 4.11 -26.21 -15.15
C LYS A 617 3.44 -26.65 -16.46
N LEU A 618 2.11 -26.54 -16.50
CA LEU A 618 1.33 -26.81 -17.72
C LEU A 618 1.30 -25.54 -18.59
N LYS A 619 1.43 -25.68 -19.92
CA LYS A 619 1.20 -24.58 -20.87
C LYS A 619 -0.31 -24.32 -20.93
N THR A 620 -0.72 -23.08 -20.69
CA THR A 620 -2.13 -22.66 -20.59
C THR A 620 -2.60 -22.00 -21.90
N ASP A 621 -2.04 -22.39 -23.05
CA ASP A 621 -2.33 -21.75 -24.35
C ASP A 621 -3.52 -22.39 -25.10
N LEU A 622 -4.32 -23.24 -24.44
CA LEU A 622 -5.48 -23.92 -25.03
C LEU A 622 -6.81 -23.17 -24.84
N TYR A 623 -6.79 -21.89 -24.45
CA TYR A 623 -8.00 -21.18 -23.99
C TYR A 623 -8.23 -19.80 -24.64
N THR A 624 -7.77 -19.60 -25.89
CA THR A 624 -8.30 -18.53 -26.73
C THR A 624 -9.61 -19.02 -27.34
N THR A 625 -10.74 -18.51 -26.82
CA THR A 625 -12.03 -18.55 -27.51
C THR A 625 -11.97 -17.60 -28.71
N GLU A 626 -11.42 -18.08 -29.82
CA GLU A 626 -12.01 -17.81 -31.12
C GLU A 626 -12.97 -18.98 -31.38
N ASP A 627 -14.15 -18.70 -31.93
CA ASP A 627 -15.27 -19.62 -32.17
C ASP A 627 -16.25 -19.75 -30.99
N ALA A 628 -17.02 -18.69 -30.78
CA ALA A 628 -18.27 -18.71 -30.02
C ALA A 628 -19.45 -18.31 -30.92
N GLU A 629 -19.63 -19.05 -32.02
CA GLU A 629 -20.89 -19.12 -32.78
C GLU A 629 -21.04 -20.57 -33.26
N ASP A 630 -21.78 -21.37 -32.49
CA ASP A 630 -22.79 -22.34 -32.95
C ASP A 630 -23.10 -23.36 -31.85
N ASP A 631 -24.34 -23.33 -31.37
CA ASP A 631 -24.96 -24.38 -30.56
C ASP A 631 -25.16 -25.64 -31.42
N GLU A 632 -24.19 -26.56 -31.45
CA GLU A 632 -24.46 -27.96 -31.80
C GLU A 632 -23.36 -28.91 -31.26
N TYR A 633 -23.78 -29.89 -30.44
CA TYR A 633 -23.04 -31.08 -30.01
C TYR A 633 -21.50 -30.98 -29.93
N VAL A 634 -20.98 -30.64 -28.74
CA VAL A 634 -19.57 -30.89 -28.40
C VAL A 634 -19.37 -32.41 -28.28
N SER A 635 -18.98 -33.03 -29.40
CA SER A 635 -18.31 -34.34 -29.44
C SER A 635 -17.09 -34.31 -28.55
N ASP A 636 -16.84 -35.40 -27.82
CA ASP A 636 -15.61 -35.67 -27.08
C ASP A 636 -14.40 -35.36 -27.97
N SER A 637 -13.79 -34.19 -27.79
CA SER A 637 -12.47 -33.91 -28.35
C SER A 637 -11.47 -34.68 -27.51
N GLU A 638 -11.23 -35.92 -27.95
CA GLU A 638 -10.17 -36.79 -27.46
C GLU A 638 -8.85 -36.02 -27.37
N ILE A 639 -8.18 -36.14 -26.23
CA ILE A 639 -6.76 -35.80 -26.09
C ILE A 639 -6.03 -36.68 -27.10
N SER A 640 -5.57 -36.10 -28.21
CA SER A 640 -4.79 -36.78 -29.24
C SER A 640 -3.57 -37.46 -28.61
N VAL A 641 -3.34 -38.70 -29.00
CA VAL A 641 -2.39 -39.63 -28.35
C VAL A 641 -0.92 -39.32 -28.70
N ASP A 642 -0.62 -38.25 -29.44
CA ASP A 642 0.74 -37.96 -29.95
C ASP A 642 1.52 -36.86 -29.22
N ASP A 643 1.14 -36.51 -27.97
CA ASP A 643 2.03 -35.74 -27.08
C ASP A 643 2.84 -36.68 -26.18
N VAL A 644 3.95 -37.20 -26.73
CA VAL A 644 5.11 -37.61 -25.92
C VAL A 644 5.81 -36.34 -25.40
N GLU A 645 5.10 -35.53 -24.61
CA GLU A 645 5.66 -34.39 -23.89
C GLU A 645 5.92 -34.78 -22.42
N ASP A 646 7.23 -34.82 -22.12
CA ASP A 646 7.95 -34.89 -20.86
C ASP A 646 7.13 -34.94 -19.55
N ALA A 647 7.15 -36.08 -18.87
CA ALA A 647 6.57 -36.30 -17.54
C ALA A 647 7.14 -35.37 -16.44
N THR A 648 8.17 -34.57 -16.77
CA THR A 648 8.83 -33.58 -15.91
C THR A 648 8.00 -32.29 -15.72
N SER A 649 7.03 -32.03 -16.60
CA SER A 649 6.17 -30.83 -16.57
C SER A 649 5.06 -30.92 -15.52
N TYR A 650 4.58 -32.12 -15.22
CA TYR A 650 3.49 -32.38 -14.28
C TYR A 650 3.96 -32.37 -12.82
N GLY A 651 3.06 -31.96 -11.91
CA GLY A 651 3.32 -31.87 -10.47
C GLY A 651 3.11 -33.19 -9.73
N THR A 652 3.09 -33.12 -8.40
CA THR A 652 2.97 -34.32 -7.55
C THR A 652 1.62 -35.03 -7.68
N ALA A 653 0.57 -34.35 -8.18
CA ALA A 653 -0.72 -34.97 -8.43
C ALA A 653 -0.66 -36.05 -9.52
N TYR A 654 0.21 -35.93 -10.52
CA TYR A 654 0.31 -36.89 -11.62
C TYR A 654 0.49 -38.32 -11.12
N LYS A 655 1.46 -38.53 -10.21
CA LYS A 655 1.74 -39.85 -9.62
C LYS A 655 0.67 -40.28 -8.63
N ALA A 656 0.12 -39.34 -7.86
CA ALA A 656 -0.90 -39.63 -6.85
C ALA A 656 -2.22 -40.15 -7.46
N PHE A 657 -2.53 -39.74 -8.68
CA PHE A 657 -3.72 -40.18 -9.43
C PHE A 657 -3.43 -41.32 -10.44
N GLY A 658 -2.33 -42.06 -10.26
CA GLY A 658 -2.02 -43.27 -11.05
C GLY A 658 -1.20 -43.04 -12.32
N GLY A 659 -0.82 -41.80 -12.64
CA GLY A 659 -0.09 -41.46 -13.87
C GLY A 659 -0.97 -41.57 -15.12
N GLY A 660 -0.37 -41.65 -16.31
CA GLY A 660 -1.10 -41.87 -17.56
C GLY A 660 -2.10 -40.74 -17.87
N LYS A 661 -3.29 -41.11 -18.33
CA LYS A 661 -4.35 -40.15 -18.70
C LYS A 661 -4.97 -39.52 -17.45
N GLU A 662 -5.21 -40.31 -16.42
CA GLU A 662 -5.84 -39.94 -15.16
C GLU A 662 -4.98 -38.94 -14.37
N GLY A 663 -3.67 -39.17 -14.33
CA GLY A 663 -2.69 -38.25 -13.74
C GLY A 663 -2.60 -36.92 -14.50
N LYS A 664 -2.65 -36.95 -15.85
CA LYS A 664 -2.70 -35.72 -16.67
C LYS A 664 -3.98 -34.93 -16.38
N GLU A 665 -5.14 -35.58 -16.41
CA GLU A 665 -6.45 -34.97 -16.12
C GLU A 665 -6.47 -34.31 -14.74
N ALA A 666 -5.93 -34.97 -13.71
CA ALA A 666 -5.83 -34.42 -12.36
C ALA A 666 -4.97 -33.15 -12.30
N CYS A 667 -3.80 -33.15 -12.95
CA CYS A 667 -2.94 -31.97 -13.02
C CYS A 667 -3.61 -30.80 -13.74
N TYR A 668 -4.32 -31.04 -14.84
CA TYR A 668 -5.10 -30.01 -15.55
C TYR A 668 -6.26 -29.46 -14.71
N ALA A 669 -6.97 -30.31 -13.97
CA ALA A 669 -8.04 -29.86 -13.08
C ALA A 669 -7.49 -29.00 -11.93
N ILE A 670 -6.38 -29.42 -11.30
CA ILE A 670 -5.74 -28.64 -10.23
C ILE A 670 -5.15 -27.32 -10.78
N ALA A 671 -4.68 -27.30 -12.03
CA ALA A 671 -4.28 -26.06 -12.68
C ALA A 671 -5.47 -25.10 -12.85
N ALA A 672 -6.67 -25.60 -13.17
CA ALA A 672 -7.88 -24.77 -13.20
C ALA A 672 -8.19 -24.15 -11.83
N LEU A 673 -8.00 -24.86 -10.71
CA LEU A 673 -8.08 -24.24 -9.38
C LEU A 673 -7.03 -23.14 -9.18
N CYS A 674 -5.81 -23.34 -9.66
CA CYS A 674 -4.77 -22.30 -9.60
C CYS A 674 -5.19 -21.04 -10.37
N GLU A 675 -5.87 -21.23 -11.51
CA GLU A 675 -6.44 -20.13 -12.29
C GLU A 675 -7.53 -19.41 -11.49
N ILE A 676 -8.48 -20.13 -10.89
CA ILE A 676 -9.52 -19.53 -10.03
C ILE A 676 -8.90 -18.69 -8.92
N CYS A 677 -7.92 -19.23 -8.17
CA CYS A 677 -7.24 -18.46 -7.13
C CYS A 677 -6.56 -17.20 -7.68
N SER A 678 -5.98 -17.28 -8.88
CA SER A 678 -5.33 -16.15 -9.54
C SER A 678 -6.34 -15.10 -9.99
N ILE A 679 -7.49 -15.53 -10.54
CA ILE A 679 -8.57 -14.65 -10.99
C ILE A 679 -9.29 -14.01 -9.80
N ASP A 680 -9.60 -14.75 -8.75
CA ASP A 680 -10.20 -14.18 -7.54
C ASP A 680 -9.26 -13.20 -6.85
N SER A 681 -7.96 -13.53 -6.79
CA SER A 681 -6.97 -12.60 -6.30
C SER A 681 -6.89 -11.36 -7.18
N LEU A 682 -7.01 -11.50 -8.51
CA LEU A 682 -7.06 -10.38 -9.43
C LEU A 682 -8.32 -9.53 -9.22
N ILE A 683 -9.50 -10.13 -9.17
CA ILE A 683 -10.76 -9.38 -8.98
C ILE A 683 -10.75 -8.69 -7.62
N SER A 684 -10.50 -9.42 -6.53
CA SER A 684 -10.64 -8.91 -5.16
C SER A 684 -9.51 -8.00 -4.69
N ASN A 685 -8.27 -8.21 -5.16
CA ASN A 685 -7.10 -7.45 -4.71
C ASN A 685 -6.61 -6.44 -5.76
N PHE A 686 -7.01 -6.60 -7.02
CA PHE A 686 -6.62 -5.72 -8.12
C PHE A 686 -7.84 -5.05 -8.78
N ILE A 687 -8.65 -5.68 -9.62
CA ILE A 687 -9.75 -4.99 -10.35
C ILE A 687 -10.66 -4.17 -9.42
N LEU A 688 -11.02 -4.71 -8.25
CA LEU A 688 -11.87 -4.00 -7.28
C LEU A 688 -11.13 -2.93 -6.45
N PRO A 689 -9.91 -3.16 -5.91
CA PRO A 689 -9.21 -2.12 -5.13
C PRO A 689 -8.31 -1.17 -5.95
N LEU A 690 -7.86 -1.61 -7.13
CA LEU A 690 -6.66 -1.15 -7.80
C LEU A 690 -6.59 -1.65 -9.28
N GLN A 691 -6.63 -0.81 -10.28
CA GLN A 691 -5.61 0.21 -10.34
C GLN A 691 -4.19 -0.18 -9.86
N ASN A 692 -3.72 -1.46 -9.85
CA ASN A 692 -2.32 -1.88 -9.65
C ASN A 692 -2.08 -3.30 -10.18
N GLN A 693 -0.85 -3.61 -10.58
CA GLN A 693 -0.63 -4.45 -11.75
C GLN A 693 0.19 -5.73 -11.53
N PRO A 694 -0.05 -6.81 -12.31
CA PRO A 694 0.90 -7.92 -12.49
C PRO A 694 2.07 -7.49 -13.37
N ALA A 695 3.28 -8.02 -13.19
CA ALA A 695 4.42 -7.81 -14.12
C ALA A 695 4.04 -8.22 -15.56
N LEU A 696 4.67 -7.63 -16.58
CA LEU A 696 4.31 -7.71 -18.01
C LEU A 696 3.98 -9.11 -18.53
N GLU A 697 4.71 -10.13 -18.06
CA GLU A 697 4.54 -11.52 -18.47
C GLU A 697 3.33 -12.23 -17.82
N LYS A 698 2.61 -11.55 -16.90
CA LYS A 698 1.47 -12.09 -16.14
C LYS A 698 0.22 -11.22 -16.20
N ASP A 699 0.22 -10.11 -16.95
CA ASP A 699 -0.95 -9.25 -17.11
C ASP A 699 -1.95 -9.84 -18.12
N ARG A 700 -2.51 -11.00 -17.77
CA ARG A 700 -3.46 -11.79 -18.60
C ARG A 700 -4.61 -10.94 -19.14
N TYR A 701 -5.02 -9.91 -18.39
CA TYR A 701 -6.17 -9.07 -18.69
C TYR A 701 -5.79 -7.65 -19.13
N LYS A 702 -4.49 -7.40 -19.40
CA LYS A 702 -3.97 -6.09 -19.81
C LYS A 702 -4.47 -4.95 -18.93
N ILE A 703 -4.49 -5.14 -17.61
CA ILE A 703 -4.96 -4.13 -16.63
C ILE A 703 -4.20 -2.81 -16.79
N ARG A 704 -2.93 -2.84 -17.24
CA ARG A 704 -2.18 -1.61 -17.54
C ARG A 704 -2.85 -0.72 -18.60
N GLN A 705 -3.64 -1.30 -19.49
CA GLN A 705 -4.30 -0.57 -20.57
C GLN A 705 -5.37 0.38 -20.04
N ALA A 706 -5.93 0.10 -18.86
CA ALA A 706 -6.89 0.96 -18.20
C ALA A 706 -6.28 2.31 -17.78
N PHE A 707 -4.97 2.40 -17.59
CA PHE A 707 -4.34 3.64 -17.13
C PHE A 707 -3.91 4.47 -18.33
N VAL A 708 -4.55 5.62 -18.49
CA VAL A 708 -4.50 6.41 -19.72
C VAL A 708 -4.01 7.83 -19.44
N ALA A 709 -3.48 8.51 -20.45
CA ALA A 709 -3.28 9.95 -20.40
C ALA A 709 -4.61 10.71 -20.54
N ALA A 710 -4.65 11.96 -20.07
CA ALA A 710 -5.76 12.86 -20.37
C ALA A 710 -5.82 13.16 -21.88
N PRO A 711 -6.99 13.55 -22.42
CA PRO A 711 -7.09 14.01 -23.80
C PRO A 711 -6.08 15.13 -24.12
N GLY A 712 -5.30 14.97 -25.18
CA GLY A 712 -4.24 15.91 -25.57
C GLY A 712 -2.88 15.68 -24.88
N ASN A 713 -2.82 14.76 -23.92
CA ASN A 713 -1.61 14.38 -23.22
C ASN A 713 -1.09 13.01 -23.66
N SER A 714 0.17 12.72 -23.31
CA SER A 714 0.80 11.41 -23.43
C SER A 714 1.44 11.02 -22.10
N LEU A 715 1.59 9.72 -21.86
CA LEU A 715 2.40 9.18 -20.78
C LEU A 715 3.84 8.99 -21.25
N ILE A 716 4.81 9.37 -20.43
CA ILE A 716 6.19 8.87 -20.51
C ILE A 716 6.33 7.79 -19.44
N VAL A 717 6.75 6.60 -19.86
CA VAL A 717 7.11 5.51 -18.96
C VAL A 717 8.60 5.27 -19.13
N ALA A 718 9.38 5.47 -18.07
CA ALA A 718 10.83 5.36 -18.09
C ALA A 718 11.30 4.42 -16.98
N ASP A 719 12.13 3.43 -17.31
CA ASP A 719 12.53 2.33 -16.44
C ASP A 719 14.05 2.10 -16.49
N TYR A 720 14.67 1.82 -15.35
CA TYR A 720 16.09 1.49 -15.31
C TYR A 720 16.36 0.06 -15.77
N GLY A 721 17.30 -0.09 -16.70
CA GLY A 721 17.80 -1.40 -17.12
C GLY A 721 18.63 -2.07 -16.03
N GLN A 722 18.05 -3.02 -15.31
CA GLN A 722 18.72 -3.87 -14.31
C GLN A 722 19.46 -3.09 -13.20
N LEU A 723 18.80 -2.08 -12.61
CA LEU A 723 19.37 -1.15 -11.63
C LEU A 723 20.13 -1.85 -10.49
N GLU A 724 19.50 -2.82 -9.83
CA GLU A 724 20.12 -3.53 -8.69
C GLU A 724 21.43 -4.25 -9.08
N LEU A 725 21.52 -4.80 -10.29
CA LEU A 725 22.74 -5.48 -10.75
C LEU A 725 23.85 -4.50 -11.09
N ARG A 726 23.53 -3.32 -11.63
CA ARG A 726 24.49 -2.23 -11.85
C ARG A 726 25.06 -1.71 -10.54
N ILE A 727 24.19 -1.55 -9.55
CA ILE A 727 24.58 -1.18 -8.19
C ILE A 727 25.48 -2.25 -7.57
N LEU A 728 25.12 -3.53 -7.68
CA LEU A 728 25.97 -4.62 -7.19
C LEU A 728 27.35 -4.62 -7.87
N ALA A 729 27.39 -4.40 -9.18
CA ALA A 729 28.65 -4.33 -9.93
C ALA A 729 29.55 -3.19 -9.42
N HIS A 730 28.96 -2.03 -9.12
CA HIS A 730 29.66 -0.87 -8.56
C HIS A 730 30.11 -1.13 -7.11
N LEU A 731 29.20 -1.55 -6.21
CA LEU A 731 29.51 -1.78 -4.79
C LEU A 731 30.56 -2.87 -4.58
N ALA A 732 30.51 -3.94 -5.38
CA ALA A 732 31.50 -5.02 -5.32
C ALA A 732 32.75 -4.73 -6.16
N ASN A 733 32.79 -3.65 -6.94
CA ASN A 733 33.82 -3.34 -7.92
C ASN A 733 34.17 -4.57 -8.81
N CYS A 734 33.14 -5.30 -9.25
CA CYS A 734 33.33 -6.58 -9.94
C CYS A 734 33.62 -6.36 -11.42
N ARG A 735 34.88 -6.56 -11.84
CA ARG A 735 35.35 -6.28 -13.21
C ARG A 735 34.51 -6.98 -14.28
N SER A 736 34.26 -8.28 -14.13
CA SER A 736 33.42 -9.04 -15.08
C SER A 736 32.03 -8.42 -15.26
N MET A 737 31.39 -7.98 -14.18
CA MET A 737 30.07 -7.32 -14.28
C MET A 737 30.17 -5.92 -14.89
N LEU A 738 31.17 -5.12 -14.48
CA LEU A 738 31.39 -3.78 -15.01
C LEU A 738 31.65 -3.81 -16.53
N ASP A 739 32.52 -4.71 -16.98
CA ASP A 739 32.86 -4.88 -18.39
C ASP A 739 31.67 -5.41 -19.20
N ALA A 740 30.89 -6.34 -18.63
CA ALA A 740 29.67 -6.82 -19.27
C ALA A 740 28.62 -5.72 -19.46
N PHE A 741 28.49 -4.77 -18.51
CA PHE A 741 27.59 -3.63 -18.67
C PHE A 741 28.11 -2.59 -19.66
N LYS A 742 29.43 -2.31 -19.66
CA LYS A 742 30.06 -1.40 -20.62
C LYS A 742 30.01 -1.91 -22.05
N ALA A 743 30.10 -3.23 -22.23
CA ALA A 743 30.00 -3.86 -23.53
C ALA A 743 28.59 -3.81 -24.16
N GLY A 744 27.55 -3.45 -23.38
CA GLY A 744 26.17 -3.36 -23.85
C GLY A 744 25.41 -4.70 -23.84
N GLY A 745 24.15 -4.63 -24.27
CA GLY A 745 23.29 -5.78 -24.51
C GLY A 745 22.77 -6.56 -23.33
N ASP A 746 22.39 -7.81 -23.63
CA ASP A 746 21.74 -8.67 -22.65
C ASP A 746 22.76 -9.26 -21.66
N PHE A 747 22.83 -8.62 -20.49
CA PHE A 747 23.69 -9.01 -19.37
C PHE A 747 23.55 -10.50 -18.99
N HIS A 748 22.33 -11.05 -19.05
CA HIS A 748 22.08 -12.44 -18.70
C HIS A 748 22.65 -13.43 -19.74
N SER A 749 22.59 -13.08 -21.03
CA SER A 749 23.21 -13.84 -22.12
C SER A 749 24.73 -13.86 -21.98
N ARG A 750 25.34 -12.71 -21.67
CA ARG A 750 26.78 -12.64 -21.37
C ARG A 750 27.16 -13.50 -20.16
N THR A 751 26.33 -13.49 -19.12
CA THR A 751 26.52 -14.36 -17.95
C THR A 751 26.48 -15.84 -18.37
N ALA A 752 25.50 -16.25 -19.17
CA ALA A 752 25.39 -17.63 -19.66
C ALA A 752 26.60 -18.04 -20.52
N MET A 753 27.03 -17.17 -21.43
CA MET A 753 28.22 -17.38 -22.26
C MET A 753 29.50 -17.61 -21.42
N ASN A 754 29.66 -16.86 -20.33
CA ASN A 754 30.81 -17.05 -19.45
C ASN A 754 30.73 -18.35 -18.63
N MET A 755 29.53 -18.78 -18.27
CA MET A 755 29.30 -20.00 -17.47
C MET A 755 29.39 -21.29 -18.29
N TYR A 756 29.00 -21.28 -19.56
CA TYR A 756 28.83 -22.49 -20.37
C TYR A 756 29.73 -22.46 -21.61
N GLN A 757 30.67 -23.41 -21.66
CA GLN A 757 31.67 -23.50 -22.73
C GLN A 757 31.04 -23.64 -24.13
N HIS A 758 30.01 -24.48 -24.28
CA HIS A 758 29.34 -24.68 -25.57
C HIS A 758 28.59 -23.42 -26.08
N ILE A 759 28.16 -22.54 -25.18
CA ILE A 759 27.55 -21.25 -25.56
C ILE A 759 28.63 -20.29 -26.05
N ARG A 760 29.78 -20.25 -25.36
CA ARG A 760 30.92 -19.45 -25.76
C ARG A 760 31.39 -19.81 -27.18
N GLU A 761 31.57 -21.10 -27.44
CA GLU A 761 31.93 -21.62 -28.77
C GLU A 761 30.89 -21.23 -29.83
N ALA A 762 29.59 -21.30 -29.52
CA ALA A 762 28.54 -20.90 -30.45
C ALA A 762 28.56 -19.40 -30.79
N VAL A 763 28.94 -18.54 -29.84
CA VAL A 763 29.11 -17.09 -30.09
C VAL A 763 30.39 -16.84 -30.91
N GLU A 764 31.51 -17.49 -30.57
CA GLU A 764 32.79 -17.34 -31.28
C GLU A 764 32.70 -17.80 -32.74
N GLU A 765 31.98 -18.89 -32.99
CA GLU A 765 31.70 -19.42 -34.33
C GLU A 765 30.61 -18.62 -35.07
N LYS A 766 30.08 -17.54 -34.48
CA LYS A 766 29.00 -16.70 -35.02
C LYS A 766 27.72 -17.47 -35.35
N ARG A 767 27.47 -18.61 -34.69
CA ARG A 767 26.21 -19.35 -34.78
C ARG A 767 25.07 -18.65 -34.05
N VAL A 768 25.40 -17.82 -33.06
CA VAL A 768 24.44 -16.98 -32.32
C VAL A 768 25.00 -15.58 -32.09
N LEU A 769 24.11 -14.60 -31.95
CA LEU A 769 24.46 -13.20 -31.63
C LEU A 769 24.08 -12.84 -30.19
N LEU A 770 24.90 -12.03 -29.53
CA LEU A 770 24.58 -11.46 -28.21
C LEU A 770 23.59 -10.31 -28.32
N GLU A 771 23.74 -9.50 -29.37
CA GLU A 771 22.98 -8.29 -29.65
C GLU A 771 22.75 -8.17 -31.15
N TRP A 772 21.63 -7.56 -31.53
CA TRP A 772 21.34 -7.22 -32.90
C TRP A 772 20.37 -6.03 -32.94
N ASP A 773 20.75 -5.01 -33.70
CA ASP A 773 19.92 -3.85 -33.97
C ASP A 773 19.33 -3.96 -35.39
N PRO A 774 18.01 -3.76 -35.56
CA PRO A 774 17.38 -3.80 -36.88
C PRO A 774 17.94 -2.72 -37.79
N GLN A 775 18.44 -3.13 -38.95
CA GLN A 775 18.85 -2.21 -40.02
C GLN A 775 17.66 -1.96 -40.95
N PRO A 776 17.56 -0.79 -41.61
CA PRO A 776 16.53 -0.53 -42.61
C PRO A 776 16.45 -1.67 -43.65
N GLY A 777 15.31 -2.36 -43.74
CA GLY A 777 15.10 -3.49 -44.65
C GLY A 777 15.43 -4.88 -44.09
N GLN A 778 15.87 -5.01 -42.84
CA GLN A 778 16.03 -6.29 -42.15
C GLN A 778 15.04 -6.41 -40.98
N GLU A 779 14.04 -7.28 -41.14
CA GLU A 779 13.03 -7.54 -40.09
C GLU A 779 13.50 -8.54 -39.02
N LYS A 780 14.51 -9.36 -39.31
CA LYS A 780 15.01 -10.41 -38.42
C LYS A 780 16.54 -10.50 -38.42
N PRO A 781 17.16 -10.92 -37.30
CA PRO A 781 18.60 -11.09 -37.21
C PRO A 781 19.10 -12.20 -38.16
N PRO A 782 20.32 -12.08 -38.69
CA PRO A 782 20.88 -13.03 -39.66
C PRO A 782 21.17 -14.42 -39.04
N VAL A 783 21.39 -14.46 -37.73
CA VAL A 783 21.50 -15.69 -36.94
C VAL A 783 20.72 -15.50 -35.63
N PRO A 784 20.25 -16.58 -34.97
CA PRO A 784 19.48 -16.48 -33.74
C PRO A 784 20.23 -15.71 -32.65
N LEU A 785 19.51 -14.97 -31.82
CA LEU A 785 20.10 -14.39 -30.62
C LEU A 785 20.35 -15.50 -29.59
N LEU A 786 21.39 -15.35 -28.78
CA LEU A 786 21.71 -16.28 -27.69
C LEU A 786 20.50 -16.49 -26.78
N LYS A 787 19.75 -15.42 -26.51
CA LYS A 787 18.53 -15.48 -25.68
C LYS A 787 17.44 -16.41 -26.24
N ASP A 788 17.43 -16.60 -27.56
CA ASP A 788 16.44 -17.42 -28.26
C ASP A 788 16.96 -18.86 -28.41
N ALA A 789 18.22 -19.04 -28.80
CA ALA A 789 18.84 -20.37 -28.99
C ALA A 789 19.17 -21.10 -27.68
N PHE A 790 19.62 -20.37 -26.64
CA PHE A 790 20.03 -20.90 -25.33
C PHE A 790 19.16 -20.31 -24.21
N GLY A 791 17.85 -20.23 -24.45
CA GLY A 791 16.90 -19.61 -23.53
C GLY A 791 16.85 -20.27 -22.15
N ALA A 792 17.11 -21.58 -22.04
CA ALA A 792 17.11 -22.29 -20.76
C ALA A 792 18.29 -21.90 -19.87
N GLU A 793 19.49 -21.88 -20.44
CA GLU A 793 20.74 -21.48 -19.81
C GLU A 793 20.70 -20.00 -19.45
N ARG A 794 20.20 -19.14 -20.36
CA ARG A 794 19.95 -17.73 -20.06
C ARG A 794 19.01 -17.57 -18.88
N ARG A 795 17.92 -18.35 -18.79
CA ARG A 795 17.00 -18.30 -17.64
C ARG A 795 17.68 -18.72 -16.34
N LYS A 796 18.55 -19.74 -16.37
CA LYS A 796 19.37 -20.14 -15.19
C LYS A 796 20.31 -19.01 -14.78
N ALA A 797 21.02 -18.41 -15.73
CA ALA A 797 21.92 -17.27 -15.49
C ALA A 797 21.18 -16.04 -14.95
N LYS A 798 20.00 -15.72 -15.52
CA LYS A 798 19.10 -14.67 -15.01
C LYS A 798 18.70 -14.94 -13.57
N MET A 799 18.25 -16.18 -13.27
CA MET A 799 17.87 -16.57 -11.93
C MET A 799 19.04 -16.45 -10.94
N LEU A 800 20.26 -16.81 -11.33
CA LEU A 800 21.45 -16.65 -10.49
C LEU A 800 21.77 -15.20 -10.21
N ASN A 801 21.81 -14.35 -11.24
CA ASN A 801 22.11 -12.93 -11.09
C ASN A 801 21.21 -12.27 -10.03
N PHE A 802 19.90 -12.53 -10.09
CA PHE A 802 18.97 -12.03 -9.07
C PHE A 802 19.09 -12.79 -7.74
N SER A 803 19.15 -14.11 -7.75
CA SER A 803 19.15 -14.92 -6.52
C SER A 803 20.40 -14.71 -5.66
N ILE A 804 21.55 -14.44 -6.27
CA ILE A 804 22.83 -14.23 -5.59
C ILE A 804 22.93 -12.81 -5.04
N ALA A 805 22.41 -11.81 -5.76
CA ALA A 805 22.18 -10.47 -5.19
C ALA A 805 21.33 -10.52 -3.91
N TYR A 806 20.47 -11.55 -3.78
CA TYR A 806 19.62 -11.76 -2.60
C TYR A 806 20.14 -12.77 -1.56
N GLY A 807 21.38 -13.26 -1.69
CA GLY A 807 21.98 -14.19 -0.73
C GLY A 807 21.32 -15.58 -0.69
N LYS A 808 20.73 -16.05 -1.80
CA LYS A 808 20.13 -17.39 -1.89
C LYS A 808 21.20 -18.48 -1.81
N THR A 809 20.93 -19.55 -1.07
CA THR A 809 21.84 -20.68 -0.91
C THR A 809 21.66 -21.72 -2.02
N ALA A 810 22.67 -22.57 -2.24
CA ALA A 810 22.58 -23.69 -3.17
C ALA A 810 21.42 -24.65 -2.87
N ALA A 811 21.07 -24.85 -1.59
CA ALA A 811 19.88 -25.62 -1.21
C ALA A 811 18.57 -24.95 -1.67
N GLY A 812 18.53 -23.61 -1.72
CA GLY A 812 17.44 -22.87 -2.33
C GLY A 812 17.40 -23.05 -3.85
N LEU A 813 18.55 -22.93 -4.51
CA LEU A 813 18.67 -23.08 -5.97
C LEU A 813 18.33 -24.51 -6.44
N ALA A 814 18.78 -25.53 -5.71
CA ALA A 814 18.50 -26.93 -6.01
C ALA A 814 16.99 -27.22 -6.06
N ARG A 815 16.22 -26.61 -5.14
CA ARG A 815 14.75 -26.73 -5.14
C ARG A 815 14.11 -26.03 -6.33
N ASP A 816 14.56 -24.82 -6.66
CA ASP A 816 14.02 -24.06 -7.79
C ASP A 816 14.27 -24.73 -9.14
N TRP A 817 15.48 -25.29 -9.32
CA TRP A 817 15.88 -25.96 -10.55
C TRP A 817 15.50 -27.44 -10.61
N LYS A 818 15.01 -28.00 -9.49
CA LYS A 818 14.75 -29.43 -9.33
C LYS A 818 15.98 -30.30 -9.62
N VAL A 819 17.15 -29.85 -9.18
CA VAL A 819 18.44 -30.54 -9.36
C VAL A 819 19.01 -31.01 -8.03
N SER A 820 20.06 -31.83 -8.07
CA SER A 820 20.78 -32.21 -6.86
C SER A 820 21.44 -30.99 -6.20
N LYS A 821 21.61 -31.01 -4.88
CA LYS A 821 22.34 -29.95 -4.17
C LYS A 821 23.75 -29.74 -4.75
N ARG A 822 24.42 -30.84 -5.09
CA ARG A 822 25.77 -30.84 -5.67
C ARG A 822 25.80 -30.09 -7.01
N GLU A 823 24.87 -30.39 -7.91
CA GLU A 823 24.78 -29.71 -9.20
C GLU A 823 24.49 -28.20 -9.05
N ALA A 824 23.68 -27.83 -8.05
CA ALA A 824 23.44 -26.43 -7.72
C ALA A 824 24.68 -25.73 -7.15
N ASP A 825 25.46 -26.43 -6.31
CA ASP A 825 26.75 -25.95 -5.80
C ASP A 825 27.76 -25.76 -6.95
N ASP A 826 27.90 -26.75 -7.85
CA ASP A 826 28.81 -26.69 -9.01
C ASP A 826 28.46 -25.50 -9.93
N THR A 827 27.17 -25.28 -10.19
CA THR A 827 26.70 -24.14 -11.01
C THR A 827 26.96 -22.80 -10.33
N LEU A 828 26.83 -22.75 -9.00
CA LEU A 828 27.09 -21.55 -8.22
C LEU A 828 28.59 -21.21 -8.21
N ASP A 829 29.45 -22.23 -8.12
CA ASP A 829 30.90 -22.08 -8.18
C ASP A 829 31.36 -21.56 -9.56
N LEU A 830 30.74 -22.03 -10.65
CA LEU A 830 30.97 -21.46 -11.99
C LEU A 830 30.65 -19.97 -12.04
N TRP A 831 29.53 -19.54 -11.44
CA TRP A 831 29.16 -18.12 -11.42
C TRP A 831 30.16 -17.27 -10.61
N TYR A 832 30.61 -17.76 -9.44
CA TYR A 832 31.58 -17.06 -8.59
C TYR A 832 33.01 -17.11 -9.12
N SER A 833 33.35 -18.10 -9.96
CA SER A 833 34.69 -18.22 -10.55
C SER A 833 35.08 -16.97 -11.35
N ASP A 834 34.09 -16.34 -11.99
CA ASP A 834 34.19 -15.12 -12.80
C ASP A 834 33.83 -13.85 -12.01
N ARG A 835 33.34 -13.97 -10.76
CA ARG A 835 32.83 -12.87 -9.92
C ARG A 835 33.31 -12.97 -8.48
N LYS A 836 34.63 -13.14 -8.31
CA LYS A 836 35.25 -13.35 -6.99
C LYS A 836 35.08 -12.13 -6.08
N GLU A 837 35.03 -10.94 -6.66
CA GLU A 837 34.86 -9.67 -5.96
C GLU A 837 33.48 -9.60 -5.28
N VAL A 838 32.42 -10.10 -5.92
CA VAL A 838 31.08 -10.18 -5.30
C VAL A 838 31.12 -11.06 -4.05
N LYS A 839 31.84 -12.20 -4.10
CA LYS A 839 31.98 -13.09 -2.95
C LYS A 839 32.76 -12.43 -1.80
N SER A 840 33.80 -11.64 -2.12
CA SER A 840 34.53 -10.86 -1.11
C SER A 840 33.62 -9.81 -0.47
N TRP A 841 32.95 -9.01 -1.30
CA TRP A 841 32.05 -7.97 -0.86
C TRP A 841 30.93 -8.51 0.03
N GLN A 842 30.30 -9.64 -0.33
CA GLN A 842 29.27 -10.27 0.51
C GLN A 842 29.79 -10.71 1.88
N ARG A 843 31.05 -11.13 1.97
CA ARG A 843 31.68 -11.49 3.25
C ARG A 843 31.96 -10.24 4.08
N GLU A 844 32.45 -9.18 3.46
CA GLU A 844 32.66 -7.88 4.11
C GLU A 844 31.35 -7.30 4.66
N GLN A 845 30.23 -7.43 3.93
CA GLN A 845 28.92 -6.98 4.45
C GLN A 845 28.46 -7.78 5.67
N LYS A 846 28.74 -9.10 5.73
CA LYS A 846 28.43 -9.92 6.90
C LYS A 846 29.31 -9.59 8.09
N GLU A 847 30.60 -9.35 7.85
CA GLU A 847 31.55 -8.89 8.86
C GLU A 847 31.13 -7.52 9.41
N LEU A 848 30.73 -6.59 8.55
CA LEU A 848 30.22 -5.28 8.95
C LEU A 848 28.95 -5.40 9.82
N ALA A 849 28.01 -6.27 9.42
CA ALA A 849 26.81 -6.55 10.21
C ALA A 849 27.13 -7.21 11.56
N TYR A 850 28.19 -8.02 11.63
CA TYR A 850 28.67 -8.63 12.88
C TYR A 850 29.29 -7.58 13.81
N GLU A 851 30.20 -6.75 13.27
CA GLU A 851 31.00 -5.80 14.06
C GLU A 851 30.22 -4.55 14.47
N LYS A 852 29.48 -3.96 13.53
CA LYS A 852 28.78 -2.69 13.74
C LYS A 852 27.29 -2.85 13.99
N SER A 853 26.73 -4.05 13.78
CA SER A 853 25.27 -4.28 13.81
C SER A 853 24.50 -3.38 12.83
N GLU A 854 25.14 -2.89 11.78
CA GLU A 854 24.50 -2.10 10.72
C GLU A 854 25.26 -2.20 9.39
N VAL A 855 24.56 -1.97 8.28
CA VAL A 855 25.12 -1.87 6.92
C VAL A 855 24.61 -0.60 6.25
N TYR A 856 25.28 -0.14 5.19
CA TYR A 856 25.01 1.17 4.57
C TYR A 856 24.62 1.05 3.10
N THR A 857 23.76 1.97 2.64
CA THR A 857 23.48 2.18 1.21
C THR A 857 24.57 3.03 0.56
N LEU A 858 24.48 3.20 -0.77
CA LEU A 858 25.36 4.04 -1.57
C LEU A 858 25.43 5.46 -1.02
N LEU A 859 24.28 6.05 -0.67
CA LEU A 859 24.22 7.38 -0.05
C LEU A 859 24.44 7.39 1.47
N GLY A 860 24.92 6.31 2.07
CA GLY A 860 25.30 6.29 3.50
C GLY A 860 24.15 6.11 4.49
N ARG A 861 22.94 5.75 4.04
CA ARG A 861 21.83 5.43 4.96
C ARG A 861 22.07 4.08 5.62
N SER A 862 21.87 3.98 6.93
CA SER A 862 22.09 2.74 7.69
C SER A 862 20.85 1.86 7.78
N ARG A 863 21.02 0.54 7.59
CA ARG A 863 20.07 -0.50 8.08
C ARG A 863 20.66 -1.15 9.31
N ARG A 864 19.93 -1.08 10.43
CA ARG A 864 20.36 -1.61 11.73
C ARG A 864 19.84 -3.01 12.00
N PHE A 865 20.65 -3.79 12.71
CA PHE A 865 20.37 -5.15 13.14
C PHE A 865 20.47 -5.27 14.67
N PRO A 866 19.75 -6.23 15.28
CA PRO A 866 19.92 -6.53 16.69
C PRO A 866 21.34 -6.99 17.03
N ASN A 867 21.79 -6.73 18.26
CA ASN A 867 23.10 -7.18 18.73
C ASN A 867 23.19 -8.72 18.66
N ILE A 868 24.26 -9.22 18.05
CA ILE A 868 24.45 -10.65 17.79
C ILE A 868 24.38 -11.54 19.04
N ALA A 869 24.76 -11.03 20.22
CA ALA A 869 24.67 -11.78 21.48
C ALA A 869 23.22 -12.19 21.82
N SER A 870 22.22 -11.50 21.27
CA SER A 870 20.79 -11.73 21.51
C SER A 870 20.09 -12.56 20.42
N VAL A 871 20.83 -13.03 19.41
CA VAL A 871 20.27 -13.55 18.15
C VAL A 871 20.47 -15.07 18.04
N SER A 872 19.38 -15.80 17.78
CA SER A 872 19.45 -17.25 17.50
C SER A 872 20.10 -17.54 16.13
N SER A 873 20.65 -18.75 15.92
CA SER A 873 21.28 -19.13 14.65
C SER A 873 20.37 -18.98 13.42
N LYS A 874 19.05 -19.14 13.59
CA LYS A 874 18.07 -18.94 12.51
C LYS A 874 17.90 -17.46 12.17
N GLN A 875 17.84 -16.59 13.18
CA GLN A 875 17.78 -15.14 12.99
C GLN A 875 19.09 -14.61 12.40
N TRP A 876 20.24 -15.16 12.80
CA TRP A 876 21.53 -14.78 12.24
C TRP A 876 21.60 -15.02 10.72
N LYS A 877 21.23 -16.22 10.25
CA LYS A 877 21.11 -16.51 8.81
C LYS A 877 20.13 -15.60 8.07
N HIS A 878 19.20 -14.99 8.80
CA HIS A 878 18.37 -13.96 8.23
C HIS A 878 19.14 -12.64 8.11
N ILE A 879 19.75 -12.17 9.20
CA ILE A 879 20.57 -10.95 9.22
C ILE A 879 21.65 -10.98 8.14
N GLU A 880 22.35 -12.11 7.95
CA GLU A 880 23.35 -12.25 6.89
C GLU A 880 22.80 -11.98 5.49
N ARG A 881 21.56 -12.42 5.21
CA ARG A 881 20.89 -12.13 3.94
C ARG A 881 20.48 -10.67 3.85
N ALA A 882 19.92 -10.12 4.93
CA ALA A 882 19.53 -8.72 4.97
C ALA A 882 20.74 -7.78 4.82
N ALA A 883 21.89 -8.16 5.38
CA ALA A 883 23.15 -7.42 5.30
C ALA A 883 23.69 -7.34 3.86
N ILE A 884 23.49 -8.39 3.05
CA ILE A 884 23.83 -8.38 1.63
C ILE A 884 22.80 -7.57 0.82
N ASN A 885 21.52 -7.74 1.12
CA ASN A 885 20.46 -7.20 0.25
C ASN A 885 20.22 -5.71 0.49
N ALA A 886 20.28 -5.26 1.74
CA ALA A 886 19.93 -3.90 2.12
C ALA A 886 20.83 -2.83 1.44
N PRO A 887 22.16 -3.02 1.32
CA PRO A 887 23.01 -2.10 0.55
C PRO A 887 22.56 -1.99 -0.91
N VAL A 888 22.31 -3.10 -1.61
CA VAL A 888 21.93 -3.08 -3.03
C VAL A 888 20.57 -2.42 -3.23
N GLN A 889 19.54 -2.91 -2.54
CA GLN A 889 18.17 -2.45 -2.73
C GLN A 889 17.94 -1.05 -2.16
N GLY A 890 18.56 -0.75 -1.03
CA GLY A 890 18.53 0.58 -0.45
C GLY A 890 19.18 1.61 -1.37
N SER A 891 20.27 1.24 -2.05
CA SER A 891 20.90 2.10 -3.06
C SER A 891 20.06 2.25 -4.33
N ALA A 892 19.30 1.23 -4.73
CA ALA A 892 18.37 1.34 -5.85
C ALA A 892 17.27 2.37 -5.54
N ALA A 893 16.73 2.31 -4.31
CA ALA A 893 15.82 3.33 -3.82
C ALA A 893 16.46 4.73 -3.74
N ASP A 894 17.74 4.83 -3.39
CA ASP A 894 18.48 6.10 -3.40
C ASP A 894 18.55 6.68 -4.83
N VAL A 895 18.92 5.86 -5.81
CA VAL A 895 18.99 6.26 -7.23
C VAL A 895 17.63 6.71 -7.75
N ALA A 896 16.57 5.94 -7.48
CA ALA A 896 15.21 6.29 -7.90
C ALA A 896 14.72 7.61 -7.26
N MET A 897 14.97 7.80 -5.96
CA MET A 897 14.67 9.04 -5.24
C MET A 897 15.40 10.24 -5.87
N CYS A 898 16.70 10.11 -6.10
CA CYS A 898 17.51 11.16 -6.72
C CYS A 898 17.01 11.51 -8.12
N ALA A 899 16.65 10.51 -8.93
CA ALA A 899 16.07 10.74 -10.25
C ALA A 899 14.76 11.53 -10.20
N MET A 900 13.86 11.20 -9.26
CA MET A 900 12.62 11.95 -9.08
C MET A 900 12.87 13.39 -8.63
N ILE A 901 13.86 13.62 -7.77
CA ILE A 901 14.27 14.97 -7.36
C ILE A 901 14.81 15.75 -8.56
N GLU A 902 15.65 15.15 -9.41
CA GLU A 902 16.18 15.82 -10.60
C GLU A 902 15.08 16.10 -11.64
N ILE A 903 14.13 15.18 -11.84
CA ILE A 903 12.94 15.40 -12.67
C ILE A 903 12.12 16.59 -12.13
N GLU A 904 11.84 16.62 -10.83
CA GLU A 904 11.07 17.72 -10.21
C GLU A 904 11.84 19.05 -10.26
N ARG A 905 13.17 19.04 -10.15
CA ARG A 905 13.99 20.27 -10.25
C ARG A 905 14.09 20.82 -11.67
N ASN A 906 13.85 19.99 -12.68
CA ASN A 906 13.98 20.39 -14.07
C ASN A 906 12.92 21.44 -14.47
N THR A 907 13.36 22.67 -14.69
CA THR A 907 12.47 23.79 -15.06
C THR A 907 11.84 23.60 -16.42
N ARG A 908 12.56 23.01 -17.37
CA ARG A 908 12.06 22.79 -18.73
C ARG A 908 10.90 21.81 -18.76
N LEU A 909 10.94 20.72 -18.00
CA LEU A 909 9.80 19.80 -17.88
C LEU A 909 8.54 20.51 -17.34
N LYS A 910 8.72 21.37 -16.32
CA LYS A 910 7.64 22.17 -15.74
C LYS A 910 7.05 23.16 -16.74
N GLU A 911 7.90 23.87 -17.48
CA GLU A 911 7.48 24.78 -18.55
C GLU A 911 6.70 24.07 -19.67
N LEU A 912 7.11 22.84 -20.00
CA LEU A 912 6.43 22.00 -20.97
C LEU A 912 5.14 21.36 -20.44
N GLY A 913 4.80 21.56 -19.15
CA GLY A 913 3.58 21.03 -18.54
C GLY A 913 3.61 19.55 -18.16
N TRP A 914 4.81 18.97 -17.97
CA TRP A 914 4.96 17.58 -17.57
C TRP A 914 4.95 17.40 -16.05
N THR A 915 4.14 16.46 -15.57
CA THR A 915 3.95 16.17 -14.15
C THR A 915 4.28 14.71 -13.86
N LEU A 916 5.03 14.46 -12.77
CA LEU A 916 5.30 13.12 -12.28
C LEU A 916 4.05 12.55 -11.59
N LEU A 917 3.59 11.38 -12.04
CA LEU A 917 2.35 10.76 -11.56
C LEU A 917 2.61 9.56 -10.64
N LEU A 918 3.52 8.68 -11.03
CA LEU A 918 3.68 7.39 -10.37
C LEU A 918 5.13 6.93 -10.37
N GLN A 919 5.50 6.20 -9.32
CA GLN A 919 6.77 5.48 -9.22
C GLN A 919 6.46 4.02 -8.86
N VAL A 920 6.93 3.06 -9.67
CA VAL A 920 6.76 1.62 -9.43
C VAL A 920 8.05 0.90 -9.75
N HIS A 921 8.58 0.13 -8.78
CA HIS A 921 9.86 -0.58 -8.96
C HIS A 921 11.00 0.38 -9.30
N ASP A 922 11.59 0.27 -10.49
CA ASP A 922 12.64 1.13 -10.99
C ASP A 922 12.11 2.08 -12.08
N GLU A 923 10.79 2.15 -12.23
CA GLU A 923 10.05 2.89 -13.26
C GLU A 923 9.39 4.15 -12.68
N VAL A 924 9.41 5.21 -13.47
CA VAL A 924 8.67 6.46 -13.24
C VAL A 924 7.73 6.72 -14.40
N ILE A 925 6.57 7.30 -14.09
CA ILE A 925 5.54 7.66 -15.07
C ILE A 925 5.23 9.14 -14.95
N LEU A 926 5.31 9.85 -16.07
CA LEU A 926 4.95 11.25 -16.19
C LEU A 926 3.81 11.41 -17.20
N GLU A 927 3.04 12.48 -17.06
CA GLU A 927 2.00 12.90 -18.00
C GLU A 927 2.22 14.36 -18.41
N GLY A 928 2.05 14.67 -19.69
CA GLY A 928 2.08 16.04 -20.21
C GLY A 928 1.64 16.13 -21.67
N PRO A 929 1.65 17.33 -22.27
CA PRO A 929 1.15 17.58 -23.62
C PRO A 929 1.85 16.73 -24.68
N SER A 930 1.08 16.05 -25.53
CA SER A 930 1.61 15.13 -26.56
C SER A 930 2.58 15.81 -27.53
N GLU A 931 2.40 17.10 -27.81
CA GLU A 931 3.24 17.91 -28.71
C GLU A 931 4.70 18.02 -28.25
N SER A 932 4.95 17.92 -26.94
CA SER A 932 6.29 18.06 -26.35
C SER A 932 6.87 16.74 -25.87
N ALA A 933 6.21 15.60 -26.16
CA ALA A 933 6.54 14.29 -25.60
C ALA A 933 7.96 13.83 -25.89
N ASP A 934 8.47 14.00 -27.11
CA ASP A 934 9.83 13.56 -27.44
C ASP A 934 10.91 14.38 -26.74
N VAL A 935 10.69 15.69 -26.61
CA VAL A 935 11.60 16.59 -25.89
C VAL A 935 11.60 16.24 -24.40
N ALA A 936 10.41 16.09 -23.81
CA ALA A 936 10.26 15.72 -22.41
C ALA A 936 10.86 14.33 -22.11
N LYS A 937 10.64 13.35 -22.98
CA LYS A 937 11.23 12.01 -22.87
C LYS A 937 12.74 12.06 -22.83
N ALA A 938 13.38 12.83 -23.72
CA ALA A 938 14.83 12.99 -23.72
C ALA A 938 15.35 13.59 -22.40
N ILE A 939 14.64 14.59 -21.86
CA ILE A 939 14.99 15.20 -20.56
C ILE A 939 14.82 14.20 -19.41
N VAL A 940 13.72 13.43 -19.39
CA VAL A 940 13.48 12.40 -18.36
C VAL A 940 14.60 11.35 -18.38
N VAL A 941 14.96 10.86 -19.57
CA VAL A 941 16.08 9.93 -19.75
C VAL A 941 17.38 10.52 -19.21
N GLU A 942 17.69 11.79 -19.51
CA GLU A 942 18.88 12.44 -18.99
C GLU A 942 18.86 12.56 -17.45
N CYS A 943 17.75 13.01 -16.86
CA CYS A 943 17.61 13.12 -15.41
C CYS A 943 17.79 11.77 -14.70
N MET A 944 17.24 10.69 -15.27
CA MET A 944 17.39 9.34 -14.72
C MET A 944 18.79 8.77 -14.93
N SER A 945 19.40 8.97 -16.11
CA SER A 945 20.76 8.48 -16.36
C SER A 945 21.82 9.23 -15.53
N LYS A 946 21.51 10.44 -15.06
CA LYS A 946 22.41 11.29 -14.26
C LYS A 946 21.71 11.84 -13.00
N PRO A 947 21.27 10.97 -12.07
CA PRO A 947 20.35 11.36 -11.01
C PRO A 947 21.03 12.14 -9.87
N PHE A 948 22.36 12.23 -9.86
CA PHE A 948 23.11 12.92 -8.80
C PHE A 948 23.55 14.29 -9.30
N TYR A 949 22.64 15.27 -9.29
CA TYR A 949 22.91 16.65 -9.74
C TYR A 949 23.44 16.72 -11.18
N GLY A 950 22.82 15.98 -12.09
CA GLY A 950 23.28 15.90 -13.48
C GLY A 950 24.57 15.08 -13.67
N THR A 951 24.94 14.23 -12.70
CA THR A 951 26.05 13.27 -12.83
C THR A 951 25.63 11.83 -12.49
N ASN A 952 26.43 10.87 -12.94
CA ASN A 952 26.35 9.47 -12.52
C ASN A 952 27.58 9.14 -11.68
N ILE A 953 27.36 8.72 -10.43
CA ILE A 953 28.42 8.34 -9.50
C ILE A 953 28.81 6.86 -9.61
N LEU A 954 28.02 6.05 -10.33
CA LEU A 954 28.29 4.63 -10.50
C LEU A 954 29.41 4.43 -11.54
N SER A 955 30.18 3.36 -11.36
CA SER A 955 31.24 2.96 -12.30
C SER A 955 30.71 2.38 -13.63
N VAL A 956 29.39 2.31 -13.76
CA VAL A 956 28.64 1.84 -14.94
C VAL A 956 27.52 2.82 -15.23
N ASP A 957 27.20 2.98 -16.51
CA ASP A 957 26.11 3.85 -16.93
C ASP A 957 24.76 3.34 -16.42
N LEU A 958 23.89 4.27 -16.02
CA LEU A 958 22.50 3.99 -15.70
C LEU A 958 21.69 4.02 -17.01
N ALA A 959 21.52 2.83 -17.60
CA ALA A 959 20.71 2.66 -18.79
C ALA A 959 19.23 2.86 -18.44
N VAL A 960 18.54 3.71 -19.21
CA VAL A 960 17.12 4.03 -19.04
C VAL A 960 16.42 3.75 -20.36
N ASP A 961 15.41 2.90 -20.33
CA ASP A 961 14.49 2.70 -21.46
C ASP A 961 13.25 3.55 -21.22
N ALA A 962 12.84 4.34 -22.20
CA ALA A 962 11.71 5.23 -22.08
C ALA A 962 10.88 5.25 -23.36
N LYS A 963 9.57 5.14 -23.20
CA LYS A 963 8.61 5.21 -24.31
C LYS A 963 7.48 6.18 -23.99
N CYS A 964 6.90 6.73 -25.04
CA CYS A 964 5.70 7.57 -24.97
C CYS A 964 4.51 6.82 -25.53
N ALA A 965 3.40 6.78 -24.80
CA ALA A 965 2.15 6.24 -25.31
C ALA A 965 0.92 6.87 -24.62
N GLN A 966 -0.26 6.51 -25.13
CA GLN A 966 -1.54 6.98 -24.59
C GLN A 966 -2.02 6.19 -23.36
N ASN A 967 -1.45 5.00 -23.13
CA ASN A 967 -1.74 4.17 -21.97
C ASN A 967 -0.48 3.44 -21.49
N TRP A 968 -0.48 3.03 -20.22
CA TRP A 968 0.69 2.42 -19.60
C TRP A 968 1.06 1.08 -20.24
N TYR A 969 0.08 0.28 -20.71
CA TYR A 969 0.37 -0.98 -21.40
C TYR A 969 1.19 -0.76 -22.67
N ALA A 970 0.78 0.16 -23.54
CA ALA A 970 1.44 0.43 -24.81
C ALA A 970 2.82 1.10 -24.63
N ALA A 971 3.00 1.85 -23.54
CA ALA A 971 4.28 2.45 -23.20
C ALA A 971 5.30 1.45 -22.65
N LYS A 972 4.90 0.23 -22.26
CA LYS A 972 5.86 -0.78 -21.79
C LYS A 972 6.06 -1.87 -22.83
#